data_AF-A0A239GVN3-F1
#
_entry.id   AF-A0A239GVN3-F1
#
_cell.length_a   1.000
_cell.length_b   1.000
_cell.length_c   1.000
_cell.angle_alpha   90.00
_cell.angle_beta   90.00
_cell.angle_gamma   90.00
#
_symmetry.space_group_name_H-M   'P 1'
#
loop_
_entity.id
_entity.type
_entity.pdbx_description
1 polymer ?
#
loop_
_entity_poly.entity_id
_entity_poly.type
_entity_poly.pdbx_seq_one_letter_code
_entity_poly.pdbx_strand_id
1 'polypeptide(L)'
;MKATARPMRETTEDRRTDIPDLVARAARLLPEQPPLQAFVHHNTLHAFEHLPFDDAVVHAARLFGTEPFQSEAAFHSCVDSGRIQQEDLDAVIEPMAADDDVPLVPGGPTRRQFHAIRLRFLLEVPRGPALSLLLQETDQRVRFTARLSTRRRTELLRQARRDWTGPTAPEPAARALQEQLLGRLWSHLEKMAPRVQVVERSTPRRRDQILAVTGLDPDELVHPLLIRLSAAFLDQGIAYWPMPGRHRGFLGAFRRLYGRPGGPPDRFLRGLGAELRRQEAESWTAERTVVWALTELDLPERDWADTIQATLLSLRGWAGMMRQFEHRPDRSPVEAHPARLIDYLAVQLILDVYAARHAVAEHLGGHATFADLDRLSAHGEATAAPAEVSLELVYEAFVLAQVMPVDTAVLADAHHATAWLGAVRSCDAIERRRLLHLAYERRHRVGVLDALAAHQRVATRPSPRSRFQAVFCIDEREESLRRHLEEHFPQVETFGYAGFFGVAMTYRGLDEVRARPLCPVGVTSRHLVVEEAVGAANTVRSRRHTVARRRRGAWSRLIAVGGRTVARGSAVTFGVGFTSFFSLIGRCLFPLRFHRCLRRLQHGADAGPVTRLAVERTSAEEHGDGLLRGYSVPEMVDLVSAALRTMGLNPRSLVLIVGHGSSSLNNPHESAHDCGATGGGRGGPNARAFAVMANHAAVRAGLRDRGIDVPESAWFLGAYHNTCDDSMTYYDEDLIPERCRPTADRAKRAVAAACVLAAHERSRRFESAPADLPLSGALTHVETRTVDLGQPRPEYGHATNAACVVGRRSRTRGLFLDRRAFLVSYDPDGDPTGELLTNLLLAAGPVCAGINLEYYFSYVDPAGYGCGTKLPHNIVGLLGVMDGHASDLRTGLPWQMVEIHEPVRLLLIVEAEPERLAAILREHPALSRLVVNGWIQLVAWSPGSGAMHVFRHNAFQPHTPEITEFPVVGRSAQFYAGKRGHLGCAHVMTASEAVSSEAVPSDAVASSGPVASSEAAPSETLSSGAASFSETASSGASGAGNGRASAGELARRAVRIQELP
;
A
#
# COMPACT_ATOMS: atom_id res chain seq x y z
N MET A 1 58.35 53.43 2.23
CA MET A 1 58.96 52.30 1.49
C MET A 1 58.06 51.09 1.66
N LYS A 2 57.59 50.52 0.54
CA LYS A 2 56.70 49.35 0.47
C LYS A 2 57.50 48.06 0.63
N ALA A 3 56.98 47.10 1.41
CA ALA A 3 57.23 45.67 1.19
C ALA A 3 56.08 44.84 1.83
N THR A 4 55.22 44.36 0.94
CA THR A 4 54.19 43.30 1.01
C THR A 4 54.26 42.30 2.18
N ALA A 5 53.21 42.28 3.00
CA ALA A 5 52.80 41.10 3.77
C ALA A 5 51.99 40.16 2.85
N ARG A 6 52.44 38.92 2.70
CA ARG A 6 51.77 37.84 1.97
C ARG A 6 50.78 37.18 2.95
N PRO A 7 49.54 36.87 2.56
CA PRO A 7 48.63 36.13 3.42
C PRO A 7 49.18 34.71 3.62
N MET A 8 49.20 34.29 4.88
CA MET A 8 49.49 32.93 5.30
C MET A 8 48.46 32.03 4.61
N ARG A 9 48.94 31.08 3.80
CA ARG A 9 48.11 30.04 3.20
C ARG A 9 47.41 29.29 4.33
N GLU A 10 46.08 29.34 4.35
CA GLU A 10 45.25 28.37 5.05
C GLU A 10 45.68 26.98 4.57
N THR A 11 46.28 26.22 5.47
CA THR A 11 46.66 24.83 5.26
C THR A 11 45.40 23.96 5.22
N THR A 12 45.23 23.27 4.11
CA THR A 12 44.28 22.19 3.82
C THR A 12 44.48 20.98 4.76
N GLU A 13 44.18 21.14 6.05
CA GLU A 13 44.21 20.06 7.05
C GLU A 13 42.86 19.81 7.76
N ASP A 14 41.78 20.52 7.39
CA ASP A 14 40.50 20.48 8.10
C ASP A 14 39.32 19.89 7.31
N ARG A 15 39.57 18.83 6.53
CA ARG A 15 38.51 18.00 5.93
C ARG A 15 38.80 16.51 6.16
N ARG A 16 38.74 16.04 7.41
CA ARG A 16 38.54 14.61 7.65
C ARG A 16 37.08 14.28 7.34
N THR A 17 36.84 13.27 6.50
CA THR A 17 35.48 12.81 6.19
C THR A 17 34.75 12.36 7.46
N ASP A 18 33.64 13.02 7.78
CA ASP A 18 32.81 12.71 8.94
C ASP A 18 31.89 11.52 8.63
N ILE A 19 32.28 10.33 9.11
CA ILE A 19 31.53 9.07 8.90
C ILE A 19 30.09 9.15 9.44
N PRO A 20 29.84 9.61 10.69
CA PRO A 20 28.49 9.88 11.17
C PRO A 20 27.60 10.68 10.22
N ASP A 21 28.12 11.75 9.61
CA ASP A 21 27.36 12.54 8.63
C ASP A 21 27.04 11.73 7.36
N LEU A 22 28.00 10.97 6.83
CA LEU A 22 27.75 10.07 5.69
C LEU A 22 26.66 9.04 5.99
N VAL A 23 26.72 8.42 7.17
CA VAL A 23 25.71 7.45 7.62
C VAL A 23 24.35 8.14 7.76
N ALA A 24 24.28 9.34 8.36
CA ALA A 24 23.04 10.09 8.50
C ALA A 24 22.43 10.48 7.14
N ARG A 25 23.27 10.80 6.13
CA ARG A 25 22.80 11.07 4.76
C ARG A 25 22.20 9.83 4.11
N ALA A 26 22.90 8.70 4.16
CA ALA A 26 22.41 7.42 3.62
C ALA A 26 21.17 6.92 4.36
N ALA A 27 21.11 7.13 5.68
CA ALA A 27 20.01 6.70 6.53
C ALA A 27 18.65 7.25 6.08
N ARG A 28 18.60 8.47 5.52
CA ARG A 28 17.37 9.09 5.01
C ARG A 28 16.69 8.31 3.88
N LEU A 29 17.42 7.42 3.21
CA LEU A 29 16.90 6.56 2.14
C LEU A 29 16.36 5.22 2.67
N LEU A 30 16.61 4.90 3.94
CA LEU A 30 16.14 3.67 4.56
C LEU A 30 14.66 3.78 4.93
N PRO A 31 13.91 2.67 4.82
CA PRO A 31 12.50 2.63 5.22
C PRO A 31 12.33 2.93 6.71
N GLU A 32 11.35 3.75 7.05
CA GLU A 32 11.00 4.13 8.43
C GLU A 32 9.81 3.30 8.99
N GLN A 33 9.56 2.14 8.39
CA GLN A 33 8.43 1.30 8.74
C GLN A 33 8.55 0.79 10.19
N PRO A 34 7.52 0.99 11.03
CA PRO A 34 7.51 0.44 12.38
C PRO A 34 7.40 -1.10 12.41
N PRO A 35 7.66 -1.73 13.57
CA PRO A 35 7.34 -3.14 13.77
C PRO A 35 5.86 -3.47 13.50
N LEU A 36 5.57 -4.71 13.12
CA LEU A 36 4.22 -5.16 12.73
C LEU A 36 3.11 -4.81 13.72
N GLN A 37 3.38 -4.78 15.04
CA GLN A 37 2.34 -4.43 16.03
C GLN A 37 1.96 -2.94 16.03
N ALA A 38 2.79 -2.09 15.44
CA ALA A 38 2.63 -0.65 15.34
C ALA A 38 2.76 -0.18 13.88
N PHE A 39 2.51 -1.06 12.91
CA PHE A 39 2.56 -0.70 11.50
C PHE A 39 1.57 0.42 11.23
N VAL A 40 2.04 1.50 10.62
CA VAL A 40 1.20 2.59 10.17
C VAL A 40 1.59 2.92 8.74
N HIS A 41 0.57 3.11 7.91
CA HIS A 41 0.75 3.52 6.52
C HIS A 41 1.52 4.83 6.43
N HIS A 42 2.45 4.91 5.49
CA HIS A 42 3.30 6.06 5.27
C HIS A 42 3.61 6.20 3.77
N ASN A 43 4.21 7.30 3.37
CA ASN A 43 4.76 7.37 2.01
C ASN A 43 6.05 6.53 1.96
N THR A 44 6.01 5.40 1.27
CA THR A 44 7.17 4.51 1.05
C THR A 44 8.37 5.27 0.46
N LEU A 45 8.12 6.31 -0.33
CA LEU A 45 9.13 7.16 -0.97
C LEU A 45 9.22 8.57 -0.36
N HIS A 46 8.87 8.73 0.92
CA HIS A 46 8.89 10.04 1.62
C HIS A 46 10.23 10.81 1.45
N ALA A 47 11.36 10.11 1.36
CA ALA A 47 12.68 10.69 1.13
C ALA A 47 12.77 11.53 -0.17
N PHE A 48 11.92 11.22 -1.15
CA PHE A 48 11.88 11.86 -2.46
C PHE A 48 10.75 12.89 -2.60
N GLU A 49 9.99 13.18 -1.54
CA GLU A 49 8.86 14.14 -1.58
C GLU A 49 9.25 15.56 -1.99
N HIS A 50 10.54 15.89 -1.92
CA HIS A 50 11.08 17.17 -2.37
C HIS A 50 11.14 17.30 -3.90
N LEU A 51 11.04 16.19 -4.65
CA LEU A 51 10.98 16.15 -6.11
C LEU A 51 9.53 16.03 -6.60
N PRO A 52 9.22 16.47 -7.83
CA PRO A 52 7.99 16.12 -8.52
C PRO A 52 7.80 14.60 -8.55
N PHE A 53 6.57 14.11 -8.34
CA PHE A 53 6.25 12.69 -8.23
C PHE A 53 6.80 11.87 -9.40
N ASP A 54 6.61 12.33 -10.64
CA ASP A 54 7.06 11.63 -11.84
C ASP A 54 8.59 11.44 -11.87
N ASP A 55 9.34 12.45 -11.42
CA ASP A 55 10.80 12.41 -11.33
C ASP A 55 11.26 11.56 -10.14
N ALA A 56 10.54 11.67 -9.01
CA ALA A 56 10.82 10.96 -7.77
C ALA A 56 10.75 9.44 -7.96
N VAL A 57 9.68 8.94 -8.61
CA VAL A 57 9.52 7.50 -8.84
C VAL A 57 10.57 6.94 -9.79
N VAL A 58 10.98 7.71 -10.81
CA VAL A 58 12.06 7.31 -11.75
C VAL A 58 13.41 7.33 -11.05
N HIS A 59 13.68 8.32 -10.21
CA HIS A 59 14.90 8.36 -9.39
C HIS A 59 14.93 7.15 -8.44
N ALA A 60 13.86 6.93 -7.67
CA ALA A 60 13.76 5.83 -6.72
C ALA A 60 13.89 4.47 -7.41
N ALA A 61 13.26 4.27 -8.57
CA ALA A 61 13.40 3.06 -9.39
C ALA A 61 14.86 2.74 -9.74
N ARG A 62 15.64 3.75 -10.13
CA ARG A 62 17.07 3.59 -10.45
C ARG A 62 17.90 3.24 -9.21
N LEU A 63 17.61 3.88 -8.08
CA LEU A 63 18.36 3.69 -6.84
C LEU A 63 18.04 2.34 -6.17
N PHE A 64 16.77 1.95 -6.16
CA PHE A 64 16.27 0.80 -5.41
C PHE A 64 16.08 -0.45 -6.25
N GLY A 65 16.25 -0.36 -7.58
CA GLY A 65 16.03 -1.48 -8.50
C GLY A 65 14.55 -1.89 -8.58
N THR A 66 13.65 -0.91 -8.56
CA THR A 66 12.18 -1.09 -8.51
C THR A 66 11.49 -0.48 -9.72
N GLU A 67 10.17 -0.69 -9.84
CA GLU A 67 9.38 -0.14 -10.95
C GLU A 67 8.72 1.22 -10.61
N PRO A 68 8.80 2.23 -11.50
CA PRO A 68 8.24 3.57 -11.21
C PRO A 68 6.72 3.70 -11.42
N PHE A 69 6.13 2.90 -12.30
CA PHE A 69 4.71 2.93 -12.68
C PHE A 69 4.19 1.50 -12.90
N GLN A 70 2.91 1.29 -13.21
CA GLN A 70 2.48 -0.05 -13.68
C GLN A 70 3.10 -0.41 -15.04
N SER A 71 3.07 -1.70 -15.42
CA SER A 71 3.52 -2.17 -16.73
C SER A 71 2.70 -1.55 -17.88
N GLU A 72 3.31 -1.41 -19.06
CA GLU A 72 2.58 -0.94 -20.25
C GLU A 72 1.38 -1.85 -20.57
N ALA A 73 1.54 -3.17 -20.42
CA ALA A 73 0.47 -4.13 -20.64
C ALA A 73 -0.76 -3.88 -19.74
N ALA A 74 -0.56 -3.53 -18.46
CA ALA A 74 -1.64 -3.23 -17.54
C ALA A 74 -2.40 -1.96 -17.95
N PHE A 75 -1.70 -0.90 -18.37
CA PHE A 75 -2.34 0.31 -18.89
C PHE A 75 -3.07 0.06 -20.21
N HIS A 76 -2.51 -0.74 -21.12
CA HIS A 76 -3.19 -1.10 -22.36
C HIS A 76 -4.47 -1.91 -22.10
N SER A 77 -4.49 -2.80 -21.10
CA SER A 77 -5.74 -3.43 -20.64
C SER A 77 -6.78 -2.41 -20.17
N CYS A 78 -6.34 -1.30 -19.56
CA CYS A 78 -7.22 -0.19 -19.21
C CYS A 78 -7.73 0.59 -20.43
N VAL A 79 -6.90 0.77 -21.47
CA VAL A 79 -7.34 1.34 -22.76
C VAL A 79 -8.38 0.44 -23.42
N ASP A 80 -8.11 -0.88 -23.51
CA ASP A 80 -8.98 -1.86 -24.17
C ASP A 80 -10.33 -2.01 -23.45
N SER A 81 -10.35 -1.87 -22.13
CA SER A 81 -11.58 -1.91 -21.32
C SER A 81 -12.33 -0.57 -21.24
N GLY A 82 -11.84 0.50 -21.90
CA GLY A 82 -12.45 1.83 -21.88
C GLY A 82 -12.26 2.58 -20.55
N ARG A 83 -11.36 2.11 -19.69
CA ARG A 83 -10.96 2.74 -18.44
C ARG A 83 -9.95 3.87 -18.61
N ILE A 84 -9.33 3.94 -19.78
CA ILE A 84 -8.64 5.11 -20.31
C ILE A 84 -9.32 5.40 -21.65
N GLN A 85 -9.89 6.59 -21.81
CA GLN A 85 -10.57 6.99 -23.04
C GLN A 85 -9.64 7.76 -23.98
N GLN A 86 -10.06 7.95 -25.23
CA GLN A 86 -9.26 8.68 -26.22
C GLN A 86 -9.06 10.14 -25.79
N GLU A 87 -10.09 10.75 -25.22
CA GLU A 87 -10.08 12.11 -24.70
C GLU A 87 -9.08 12.27 -23.55
N ASP A 88 -8.87 11.20 -22.75
CA ASP A 88 -7.88 11.20 -21.68
C ASP A 88 -6.45 11.17 -22.23
N LEU A 89 -6.22 10.38 -23.28
CA LEU A 89 -4.92 10.32 -23.98
C LEU A 89 -4.62 11.66 -24.67
N ASP A 90 -5.60 12.24 -25.36
CA ASP A 90 -5.44 13.51 -26.06
C ASP A 90 -5.12 14.63 -25.06
N ALA A 91 -5.78 14.65 -23.90
CA ALA A 91 -5.55 15.67 -22.87
C ALA A 91 -4.15 15.61 -22.22
N VAL A 92 -3.50 14.44 -22.17
CA VAL A 92 -2.11 14.34 -21.65
C VAL A 92 -1.07 14.61 -22.74
N ILE A 93 -1.43 14.44 -24.01
CA ILE A 93 -0.55 14.75 -25.16
C ILE A 93 -0.57 16.25 -25.47
N GLU A 94 -1.71 16.93 -25.34
CA GLU A 94 -1.90 18.34 -25.73
C GLU A 94 -0.80 19.28 -25.20
N PRO A 95 -0.38 19.23 -23.91
CA PRO A 95 0.68 20.12 -23.41
C PRO A 95 2.06 19.88 -24.03
N MET A 96 2.30 18.68 -24.57
CA MET A 96 3.55 18.30 -25.24
C MET A 96 3.55 18.68 -26.72
N ALA A 97 2.38 19.03 -27.26
CA ALA A 97 2.15 19.30 -28.67
C ALA A 97 2.19 20.81 -29.01
N ALA A 98 2.89 21.63 -28.22
CA ALA A 98 2.95 23.09 -28.40
C ALA A 98 3.46 23.58 -29.80
N ASP A 99 4.03 22.69 -30.62
CA ASP A 99 4.43 22.90 -32.02
C ASP A 99 3.77 21.86 -32.97
N ASP A 100 2.44 21.72 -32.92
CA ASP A 100 1.72 20.57 -33.49
C ASP A 100 1.67 20.48 -35.03
N ASP A 101 2.00 21.58 -35.73
CA ASP A 101 1.85 21.68 -37.19
C ASP A 101 3.05 21.13 -37.98
N VAL A 102 4.17 20.80 -37.33
CA VAL A 102 5.39 20.32 -38.01
C VAL A 102 5.48 18.79 -37.94
N PRO A 103 5.42 18.07 -39.08
CA PRO A 103 5.69 16.64 -39.14
C PRO A 103 7.08 16.29 -38.59
N LEU A 104 7.20 15.18 -37.86
CA LEU A 104 8.49 14.70 -37.34
C LEU A 104 9.53 14.49 -38.46
N VAL A 105 9.04 14.06 -39.61
CA VAL A 105 9.78 13.92 -40.87
C VAL A 105 8.85 14.30 -42.02
N PRO A 106 9.35 14.73 -43.19
CA PRO A 106 8.52 15.09 -44.34
C PRO A 106 7.50 14.00 -44.69
N GLY A 107 6.22 14.37 -44.70
CA GLY A 107 5.10 13.44 -44.97
C GLY A 107 4.86 12.38 -43.88
N GLY A 108 5.52 12.50 -42.72
CA GLY A 108 5.35 11.67 -41.54
C GLY A 108 4.25 12.17 -40.58
N PRO A 109 4.07 11.51 -39.43
CA PRO A 109 3.13 11.97 -38.40
C PRO A 109 3.62 13.27 -37.72
N THR A 110 2.69 14.11 -37.28
CA THR A 110 2.99 15.20 -36.34
C THR A 110 3.40 14.62 -34.97
N ARG A 111 3.95 15.46 -34.08
CA ARG A 111 4.31 15.03 -32.71
C ARG A 111 3.10 14.46 -31.96
N ARG A 112 1.94 15.14 -31.99
CA ARG A 112 0.71 14.62 -31.39
C ARG A 112 0.29 13.28 -31.98
N GLN A 113 0.28 13.16 -33.31
CA GLN A 113 -0.07 11.91 -33.98
C GLN A 113 0.88 10.77 -33.60
N PHE A 114 2.18 11.06 -33.51
CA PHE A 114 3.18 10.09 -33.08
C PHE A 114 2.91 9.59 -31.66
N HIS A 115 2.71 10.50 -30.70
CA HIS A 115 2.37 10.12 -29.32
C HIS A 115 1.04 9.38 -29.23
N ALA A 116 0.00 9.85 -29.93
CA ALA A 116 -1.31 9.20 -29.93
C ALA A 116 -1.25 7.76 -30.47
N ILE A 117 -0.50 7.52 -31.55
CA ILE A 117 -0.28 6.16 -32.06
C ILE A 117 0.55 5.35 -31.06
N ARG A 118 1.62 5.94 -30.50
CA ARG A 118 2.54 5.23 -29.59
C ARG A 118 1.84 4.78 -28.31
N LEU A 119 1.02 5.62 -27.69
CA LEU A 119 0.26 5.28 -26.46
C LEU A 119 -0.87 4.29 -26.70
N ARG A 120 -1.37 4.15 -27.93
CA ARG A 120 -2.40 3.16 -28.30
C ARG A 120 -1.81 1.84 -28.78
N PHE A 121 -0.55 1.85 -29.22
CA PHE A 121 0.13 0.69 -29.76
C PHE A 121 1.12 0.10 -28.75
N LEU A 122 0.69 -0.95 -28.02
CA LEU A 122 1.58 -1.73 -27.17
C LEU A 122 2.65 -2.39 -28.05
N LEU A 123 3.92 -2.19 -27.74
CA LEU A 123 5.02 -2.90 -28.39
C LEU A 123 5.99 -3.34 -27.31
N GLU A 124 5.93 -4.63 -26.96
CA GLU A 124 6.90 -5.25 -26.08
C GLU A 124 8.19 -5.47 -26.85
N VAL A 125 9.22 -4.69 -26.50
CA VAL A 125 10.56 -4.80 -27.04
C VAL A 125 11.33 -5.77 -26.13
N PRO A 126 11.75 -6.95 -26.63
CA PRO A 126 12.66 -7.82 -25.87
C PRO A 126 13.91 -7.04 -25.48
N ARG A 127 14.45 -7.29 -24.28
CA ARG A 127 15.62 -6.56 -23.78
C ARG A 127 16.89 -7.38 -23.84
N GLY A 128 18.02 -6.71 -24.06
CA GLY A 128 19.35 -7.29 -24.02
C GLY A 128 19.52 -8.54 -24.90
N PRO A 129 20.10 -9.64 -24.38
CA PRO A 129 20.39 -10.85 -25.16
C PRO A 129 19.16 -11.47 -25.84
N ALA A 130 17.97 -11.31 -25.26
CA ALA A 130 16.74 -11.86 -25.82
C ALA A 130 16.41 -11.24 -27.19
N LEU A 131 16.68 -9.93 -27.36
CA LEU A 131 16.49 -9.26 -28.65
C LEU A 131 17.53 -9.72 -29.66
N SER A 132 18.79 -9.84 -29.24
CA SER A 132 19.86 -10.35 -30.11
C SER A 132 19.55 -11.75 -30.62
N LEU A 133 19.10 -12.63 -29.73
CA LEU A 133 18.66 -13.98 -30.10
C LEU A 133 17.47 -13.94 -31.05
N LEU A 134 16.44 -13.14 -30.75
CA LEU A 134 15.28 -12.98 -31.63
C LEU A 134 15.70 -12.55 -33.04
N LEU A 135 16.58 -11.55 -33.16
CA LEU A 135 17.04 -11.04 -34.45
C LEU A 135 17.95 -12.02 -35.21
N GLN A 136 18.61 -12.96 -34.52
CA GLN A 136 19.46 -13.99 -35.11
C GLN A 136 18.66 -15.22 -35.55
N GLU A 137 17.69 -15.65 -34.74
CA GLU A 137 16.92 -16.88 -34.97
C GLU A 137 15.69 -16.68 -35.86
N THR A 138 15.31 -15.43 -36.14
CA THR A 138 14.06 -15.14 -36.87
C THR A 138 14.22 -14.09 -37.96
N ASP A 139 13.34 -14.14 -38.97
CA ASP A 139 13.32 -13.22 -40.11
C ASP A 139 12.70 -11.84 -39.79
N GLN A 140 12.71 -11.38 -38.53
CA GLN A 140 12.04 -10.14 -38.11
C GLN A 140 12.55 -8.89 -38.83
N ARG A 141 13.81 -8.89 -39.29
CA ARG A 141 14.41 -7.78 -40.06
C ARG A 141 13.85 -7.65 -41.48
N VAL A 142 13.23 -8.70 -42.00
CA VAL A 142 12.79 -8.79 -43.40
C VAL A 142 11.32 -9.20 -43.54
N ARG A 143 10.61 -9.36 -42.42
CA ARG A 143 9.19 -9.70 -42.35
C ARG A 143 8.38 -8.54 -41.80
N PHE A 144 7.25 -8.22 -42.46
CA PHE A 144 6.31 -7.24 -41.92
C PHE A 144 5.81 -7.69 -40.55
N THR A 145 5.72 -6.75 -39.62
CA THR A 145 5.11 -6.98 -38.30
C THR A 145 3.68 -7.52 -38.44
N ALA A 146 3.30 -8.46 -37.57
CA ALA A 146 1.96 -9.05 -37.59
C ALA A 146 0.84 -8.02 -37.33
N ARG A 147 1.17 -6.88 -36.73
CA ARG A 147 0.21 -5.83 -36.35
C ARG A 147 0.01 -4.76 -37.44
N LEU A 148 0.47 -5.01 -38.66
CA LEU A 148 0.37 -4.09 -39.78
C LEU A 148 -1.04 -4.09 -40.39
N SER A 149 -1.65 -2.92 -40.56
CA SER A 149 -2.95 -2.83 -41.24
C SER A 149 -2.83 -3.15 -42.74
N THR A 150 -3.90 -3.70 -43.35
CA THR A 150 -3.92 -4.03 -44.78
C THR A 150 -3.61 -2.82 -45.66
N ARG A 151 -4.16 -1.64 -45.32
CA ARG A 151 -3.88 -0.38 -46.02
C ARG A 151 -2.40 -0.03 -45.95
N ARG A 152 -1.80 -0.12 -44.77
CA ARG A 152 -0.38 0.21 -44.58
C ARG A 152 0.54 -0.81 -45.27
N ARG A 153 0.16 -2.08 -45.28
CA ARG A 153 0.85 -3.13 -46.03
C ARG A 153 0.87 -2.85 -47.53
N THR A 154 -0.27 -2.50 -48.12
CA THR A 154 -0.34 -2.15 -49.54
C THR A 154 0.52 -0.91 -49.84
N GLU A 155 0.51 0.08 -48.95
CA GLU A 155 1.34 1.28 -49.09
C GLU A 155 2.84 0.97 -49.04
N LEU A 156 3.30 0.16 -48.08
CA LEU A 156 4.70 -0.25 -48.00
C LEU A 156 5.12 -1.07 -49.24
N LEU A 157 4.26 -1.95 -49.74
CA LEU A 157 4.54 -2.69 -50.99
C LEU A 157 4.61 -1.77 -52.21
N ARG A 158 3.82 -0.69 -52.24
CA ARG A 158 3.89 0.34 -53.28
C ARG A 158 5.21 1.12 -53.22
N GLN A 159 5.64 1.51 -52.01
CA GLN A 159 6.97 2.12 -51.80
C GLN A 159 8.09 1.17 -52.24
N ALA A 160 8.02 -0.11 -51.85
CA ALA A 160 9.00 -1.11 -52.26
C ALA A 160 9.11 -1.28 -53.77
N ARG A 161 7.98 -1.22 -54.50
CA ARG A 161 7.96 -1.29 -55.98
C ARG A 161 8.60 -0.08 -56.64
N ARG A 162 8.31 1.11 -56.11
CA ARG A 162 8.90 2.38 -56.59
C ARG A 162 10.42 2.36 -56.46
N ASP A 163 10.93 1.79 -55.38
CA ASP A 163 12.35 1.85 -55.02
C ASP A 163 13.10 0.51 -55.31
N TRP A 164 12.51 -0.36 -56.14
CA TRP A 164 13.05 -1.68 -56.51
C TRP A 164 14.30 -1.55 -57.38
N THR A 165 15.36 -2.30 -57.06
CA THR A 165 16.64 -2.27 -57.80
C THR A 165 17.10 -3.65 -58.29
N GLY A 166 16.22 -4.65 -58.26
CA GLY A 166 16.53 -6.00 -58.76
C GLY A 166 16.34 -6.14 -60.28
N PRO A 167 16.69 -7.30 -60.86
CA PRO A 167 16.59 -7.53 -62.30
C PRO A 167 15.16 -7.32 -62.81
N THR A 168 15.03 -6.78 -64.03
CA THR A 168 13.77 -6.48 -64.72
C THR A 168 13.02 -7.76 -65.10
N ALA A 169 12.43 -8.43 -64.11
CA ALA A 169 11.40 -9.44 -64.31
C ALA A 169 10.01 -8.76 -64.44
N PRO A 170 8.98 -9.42 -65.03
CA PRO A 170 7.70 -8.77 -65.32
C PRO A 170 6.91 -8.29 -64.10
N GLU A 171 7.18 -8.82 -62.90
CA GLU A 171 6.75 -8.22 -61.63
C GLU A 171 7.57 -8.87 -60.49
N PRO A 172 8.30 -8.12 -59.65
CA PRO A 172 9.04 -8.70 -58.53
C PRO A 172 8.08 -9.28 -57.49
N ALA A 173 8.41 -10.49 -56.99
CA ALA A 173 7.60 -11.18 -55.99
C ALA A 173 7.44 -10.31 -54.73
N ALA A 174 6.24 -10.28 -54.15
CA ALA A 174 5.93 -9.47 -52.97
C ALA A 174 6.88 -9.72 -51.78
N ARG A 175 7.38 -10.96 -51.64
CA ARG A 175 8.39 -11.33 -50.65
C ARG A 175 9.73 -10.62 -50.87
N ALA A 176 10.23 -10.60 -52.11
CA ALA A 176 11.51 -9.96 -52.44
C ALA A 176 11.43 -8.42 -52.27
N LEU A 177 10.29 -7.82 -52.65
CA LEU A 177 10.00 -6.40 -52.41
C LEU A 177 10.05 -6.06 -50.91
N GLN A 178 9.41 -6.89 -50.08
CA GLN A 178 9.39 -6.74 -48.64
C GLN A 178 10.80 -6.87 -48.02
N GLU A 179 11.54 -7.91 -48.39
CA GLU A 179 12.90 -8.17 -47.90
C GLU A 179 13.84 -6.99 -48.22
N GLN A 180 13.79 -6.45 -49.46
CA GLN A 180 14.61 -5.31 -49.85
C GLN A 180 14.25 -4.04 -49.07
N LEU A 181 12.95 -3.72 -48.94
CA LEU A 181 12.49 -2.51 -48.25
C LEU A 181 12.90 -2.52 -46.77
N LEU A 182 12.56 -3.61 -46.08
CA LEU A 182 12.80 -3.73 -44.64
C LEU A 182 14.29 -3.87 -44.32
N GLY A 183 15.04 -4.62 -45.14
CA GLY A 183 16.50 -4.70 -45.00
C GLY A 183 17.18 -3.34 -45.15
N ARG A 184 16.74 -2.50 -46.10
CA ARG A 184 17.24 -1.13 -46.24
C ARG A 184 16.88 -0.25 -45.05
N LEU A 185 15.61 -0.28 -44.64
CA LEU A 185 15.13 0.49 -43.49
C LEU A 185 15.91 0.16 -42.22
N TRP A 186 16.04 -1.13 -41.90
CA TRP A 186 16.85 -1.62 -40.78
C TRP A 186 18.29 -1.08 -40.87
N SER A 187 18.93 -1.26 -42.03
CA SER A 187 20.33 -0.83 -42.24
C SER A 187 20.51 0.68 -42.06
N HIS A 188 19.55 1.51 -42.49
CA HIS A 188 19.64 2.96 -42.32
C HIS A 188 19.46 3.36 -40.85
N LEU A 189 18.46 2.80 -40.16
CA LEU A 189 18.23 3.08 -38.74
C LEU A 189 19.40 2.61 -37.87
N GLU A 190 19.95 1.43 -38.14
CA GLU A 190 21.12 0.89 -37.43
C GLU A 190 22.37 1.77 -37.63
N LYS A 191 22.58 2.29 -38.84
CA LYS A 191 23.70 3.21 -39.13
C LYS A 191 23.55 4.55 -38.41
N MET A 192 22.33 5.07 -38.32
CA MET A 192 22.02 6.40 -37.75
C MET A 192 21.72 6.36 -36.25
N ALA A 193 21.59 5.18 -35.67
CA ALA A 193 21.31 5.01 -34.26
C ALA A 193 22.45 5.58 -33.40
N PRO A 194 22.10 6.25 -32.29
CA PRO A 194 23.10 6.72 -31.36
C PRO A 194 23.85 5.51 -30.81
N ARG A 195 25.18 5.58 -30.85
CA ARG A 195 26.03 4.63 -30.15
C ARG A 195 25.99 4.97 -28.68
N VAL A 196 25.45 4.07 -27.88
CA VAL A 196 25.37 4.24 -26.44
C VAL A 196 26.67 3.70 -25.88
N GLN A 197 27.47 4.57 -25.27
CA GLN A 197 28.46 4.07 -24.34
C GLN A 197 27.67 3.39 -23.23
N VAL A 198 27.87 2.08 -23.04
CA VAL A 198 27.47 1.43 -21.81
C VAL A 198 28.28 2.14 -20.74
N VAL A 199 27.68 3.16 -20.11
CA VAL A 199 28.26 3.76 -18.93
C VAL A 199 28.22 2.63 -17.91
N GLU A 200 29.36 2.00 -17.67
CA GLU A 200 29.51 1.08 -16.56
C GLU A 200 28.95 1.80 -15.34
N ARG A 201 27.96 1.15 -14.71
CA ARG A 201 27.42 1.64 -13.45
C ARG A 201 28.63 1.94 -12.57
N SER A 202 28.68 3.12 -11.96
CA SER A 202 29.55 3.32 -10.80
C SER A 202 29.36 2.08 -9.93
N THR A 203 30.43 1.33 -9.67
CA THR A 203 30.40 0.15 -8.80
C THR A 203 30.70 0.64 -7.40
N PRO A 204 29.70 1.14 -6.64
CA PRO A 204 29.95 1.79 -5.36
C PRO A 204 30.52 0.83 -4.33
N ARG A 205 30.32 -0.49 -4.48
CA ARG A 205 30.84 -1.51 -3.57
C ARG A 205 31.91 -2.36 -4.25
N ARG A 206 32.92 -2.77 -3.48
CA ARG A 206 33.94 -3.74 -3.93
C ARG A 206 33.31 -5.07 -4.39
N ARG A 207 32.18 -5.44 -3.79
CA ARG A 207 31.32 -6.56 -4.21
C ARG A 207 30.94 -6.50 -5.70
N ASP A 208 30.58 -5.33 -6.21
CA ASP A 208 30.10 -5.17 -7.59
C ASP A 208 31.24 -5.40 -8.60
N GLN A 209 32.45 -4.94 -8.27
CA GLN A 209 33.65 -5.21 -9.06
C GLN A 209 34.02 -6.68 -9.07
N ILE A 210 33.98 -7.34 -7.90
CA ILE A 210 34.23 -8.78 -7.79
C ILE A 210 33.23 -9.57 -8.64
N LEU A 211 31.93 -9.22 -8.56
CA LEU A 211 30.90 -9.88 -9.35
C LEU A 211 31.11 -9.67 -10.85
N ALA A 212 31.47 -8.45 -11.28
CA ALA A 212 31.72 -8.15 -12.68
C ALA A 212 32.91 -8.95 -13.25
N VAL A 213 34.00 -9.10 -12.49
CA VAL A 213 35.22 -9.77 -12.94
C VAL A 213 35.16 -11.29 -12.79
N THR A 214 34.57 -11.80 -11.70
CA THR A 214 34.64 -13.22 -11.31
C THR A 214 33.31 -13.96 -11.46
N GLY A 215 32.18 -13.26 -11.57
CA GLY A 215 30.85 -13.86 -11.53
C GLY A 215 30.40 -14.34 -10.15
N LEU A 216 31.24 -14.21 -9.11
CA LEU A 216 30.89 -14.54 -7.73
C LEU A 216 30.30 -13.33 -7.01
N ASP A 217 29.24 -13.55 -6.25
CA ASP A 217 28.63 -12.51 -5.42
C ASP A 217 29.02 -12.68 -3.93
N PRO A 218 29.95 -11.85 -3.40
CA PRO A 218 30.27 -11.82 -1.97
C PRO A 218 29.08 -11.71 -1.02
N ASP A 219 27.96 -11.09 -1.45
CA ASP A 219 26.78 -10.94 -0.60
C ASP A 219 26.11 -12.30 -0.28
N GLU A 220 26.32 -13.34 -1.09
CA GLU A 220 25.85 -14.71 -0.81
C GLU A 220 26.51 -15.31 0.44
N LEU A 221 27.69 -14.83 0.83
CA LEU A 221 28.37 -15.21 2.07
C LEU A 221 27.96 -14.29 3.24
N VAL A 222 27.84 -12.99 2.98
CA VAL A 222 27.63 -11.97 4.01
C VAL A 222 26.18 -11.94 4.49
N HIS A 223 25.20 -11.83 3.58
CA HIS A 223 23.80 -11.59 3.93
C HIS A 223 23.20 -12.70 4.80
N PRO A 224 23.37 -14.01 4.52
CA PRO A 224 22.79 -15.06 5.38
C PRO A 224 23.30 -15.03 6.82
N LEU A 225 24.54 -14.61 7.04
CA LEU A 225 25.08 -14.42 8.38
C LEU A 225 24.55 -13.14 9.04
N LEU A 226 24.60 -12.02 8.33
CA LEU A 226 24.15 -10.72 8.83
C LEU A 226 22.66 -10.72 9.19
N ILE A 227 21.81 -11.36 8.37
CA ILE A 227 20.37 -11.52 8.63
C ILE A 227 20.14 -12.32 9.92
N ARG A 228 20.84 -13.46 10.10
CA ARG A 228 20.72 -14.27 11.32
C ARG A 228 21.14 -13.50 12.57
N LEU A 229 22.23 -12.72 12.47
CA LEU A 229 22.70 -11.87 13.58
C LEU A 229 21.70 -10.77 13.91
N SER A 230 21.16 -10.09 12.88
CA SER A 230 20.19 -9.01 13.03
C SER A 230 18.89 -9.51 13.64
N ALA A 231 18.34 -10.62 13.12
CA ALA A 231 17.18 -11.29 13.68
C ALA A 231 17.41 -11.71 15.13
N ALA A 232 18.58 -12.29 15.44
CA ALA A 232 18.91 -12.71 16.80
C ALA A 232 19.19 -11.52 17.75
N PHE A 233 19.65 -10.38 17.26
CA PHE A 233 19.88 -9.20 18.10
C PHE A 233 18.57 -8.47 18.44
N LEU A 234 17.72 -8.29 17.44
CA LEU A 234 16.48 -7.52 17.58
C LEU A 234 15.28 -8.35 18.09
N ASP A 235 15.42 -9.68 18.18
CA ASP A 235 14.34 -10.57 18.62
C ASP A 235 13.70 -10.15 19.96
N GLN A 236 12.39 -9.97 19.94
CA GLN A 236 11.57 -9.51 21.07
C GLN A 236 10.94 -10.69 21.84
N GLY A 237 11.54 -11.88 21.81
CA GLY A 237 11.09 -13.05 22.57
C GLY A 237 10.39 -14.14 21.76
N ILE A 238 10.65 -14.25 20.44
CA ILE A 238 10.33 -15.48 19.67
C ILE A 238 11.36 -16.57 19.97
N ALA A 239 12.63 -16.18 20.04
CA ALA A 239 13.73 -17.11 20.26
C ALA A 239 13.71 -17.67 21.70
N TYR A 240 13.99 -18.97 21.83
CA TYR A 240 14.08 -19.62 23.15
C TYR A 240 15.31 -19.13 23.94
N TRP A 241 16.42 -18.89 23.24
CA TRP A 241 17.64 -18.33 23.81
C TRP A 241 17.86 -16.92 23.29
N PRO A 242 17.86 -15.89 24.17
CA PRO A 242 18.22 -14.55 23.76
C PRO A 242 19.71 -14.50 23.39
N MET A 243 20.05 -13.62 22.44
CA MET A 243 21.46 -13.42 22.08
C MET A 243 22.24 -12.89 23.30
N PRO A 244 23.40 -13.49 23.64
CA PRO A 244 24.24 -12.99 24.72
C PRO A 244 24.81 -11.61 24.41
N GLY A 245 24.81 -10.71 25.39
CA GLY A 245 25.52 -9.43 25.27
C GLY A 245 24.81 -8.34 24.47
N ARG A 246 23.51 -8.49 24.15
CA ARG A 246 22.71 -7.47 23.43
C ARG A 246 22.75 -6.06 24.06
N HIS A 247 22.88 -5.97 25.38
CA HIS A 247 23.03 -4.70 26.11
C HIS A 247 24.28 -3.89 25.73
N ARG A 248 25.24 -4.50 25.01
CA ARG A 248 26.49 -3.85 24.57
C ARG A 248 26.40 -3.20 23.18
N GLY A 249 25.22 -3.19 22.56
CA GLY A 249 25.05 -2.79 21.16
C GLY A 249 25.33 -3.92 20.17
N PHE A 250 24.99 -3.71 18.90
CA PHE A 250 25.06 -4.77 17.87
C PHE A 250 26.51 -5.18 17.58
N LEU A 251 27.40 -4.20 17.40
CA LEU A 251 28.83 -4.44 17.17
C LEU A 251 29.51 -5.09 18.39
N GLY A 252 29.14 -4.65 19.60
CA GLY A 252 29.65 -5.22 20.85
C GLY A 252 29.22 -6.68 21.04
N ALA A 253 27.97 -7.00 20.73
CA ALA A 253 27.47 -8.38 20.76
C ALA A 253 28.18 -9.26 19.72
N PHE A 254 28.37 -8.75 18.50
CA PHE A 254 29.11 -9.45 17.43
C PHE A 254 30.55 -9.78 17.84
N ARG A 255 31.31 -8.79 18.33
CA ARG A 255 32.68 -8.98 18.84
C ARG A 255 32.75 -10.05 19.92
N ARG A 256 31.82 -10.03 20.89
CA ARG A 256 31.78 -11.00 21.99
C ARG A 256 31.47 -12.43 21.54
N LEU A 257 30.68 -12.59 20.49
CA LEU A 257 30.29 -13.91 19.97
C LEU A 257 31.35 -14.49 19.04
N TYR A 258 31.81 -13.70 18.06
CA TYR A 258 32.74 -14.15 17.01
C TYR A 258 34.22 -14.00 17.40
N GLY A 259 34.52 -13.25 18.46
CA GLY A 259 35.87 -13.10 19.03
C GLY A 259 36.30 -14.24 19.95
N ARG A 260 35.46 -15.25 20.22
CA ARG A 260 35.81 -16.36 21.13
C ARG A 260 36.92 -17.26 20.55
N PRO A 261 37.77 -17.88 21.41
CA PRO A 261 38.72 -18.90 20.97
C PRO A 261 37.99 -20.06 20.28
N GLY A 262 38.52 -20.54 19.17
CA GLY A 262 37.88 -21.57 18.33
C GLY A 262 37.26 -21.03 17.03
N GLY A 263 37.02 -19.72 16.93
CA GLY A 263 36.58 -19.02 15.71
C GLY A 263 35.24 -19.50 15.12
N PRO A 264 34.62 -18.72 14.21
CA PRO A 264 33.53 -19.24 13.38
C PRO A 264 34.06 -20.36 12.45
N PRO A 265 33.26 -21.41 12.19
CA PRO A 265 33.69 -22.56 11.38
C PRO A 265 33.87 -22.22 9.89
N ASP A 266 33.27 -21.12 9.44
CA ASP A 266 33.22 -20.75 8.02
C ASP A 266 34.60 -20.29 7.52
N ARG A 267 35.03 -20.84 6.38
CA ARG A 267 36.37 -20.60 5.82
C ARG A 267 36.63 -19.14 5.49
N PHE A 268 35.63 -18.42 4.97
CA PHE A 268 35.77 -17.01 4.60
C PHE A 268 36.02 -16.09 5.80
N LEU A 269 35.68 -16.52 7.02
CA LEU A 269 35.88 -15.78 8.27
C LEU A 269 37.21 -16.10 8.97
N ARG A 270 38.14 -16.77 8.28
CA ARG A 270 39.45 -17.11 8.85
C ARG A 270 40.18 -15.86 9.32
N GLY A 271 40.61 -15.85 10.58
CA GLY A 271 41.32 -14.72 11.19
C GLY A 271 40.41 -13.64 11.82
N LEU A 272 39.11 -13.64 11.53
CA LEU A 272 38.14 -12.67 12.07
C LEU A 272 38.17 -12.61 13.60
N GLY A 273 38.20 -13.77 14.26
CA GLY A 273 38.17 -13.80 15.74
C GLY A 273 39.37 -13.11 16.39
N ALA A 274 40.56 -13.14 15.77
CA ALA A 274 41.74 -12.44 16.28
C ALA A 274 41.61 -10.93 16.09
N GLU A 275 41.09 -10.51 14.93
CA GLU A 275 40.82 -9.12 14.62
C GLU A 275 39.79 -8.51 15.59
N LEU A 276 38.66 -9.18 15.80
CA LEU A 276 37.62 -8.70 16.72
C LEU A 276 38.14 -8.54 18.15
N ARG A 277 39.02 -9.44 18.61
CA ARG A 277 39.68 -9.31 19.93
C ARG A 277 40.64 -8.13 19.98
N ARG A 278 41.39 -7.86 18.91
CA ARG A 278 42.26 -6.68 18.81
C ARG A 278 41.44 -5.39 18.90
N GLN A 279 40.37 -5.29 18.12
CA GLN A 279 39.48 -4.14 18.14
C GLN A 279 38.82 -3.93 19.51
N GLU A 280 38.40 -5.01 20.19
CA GLU A 280 37.86 -4.95 21.55
C GLU A 280 38.93 -4.51 22.58
N ALA A 281 40.15 -5.06 22.50
CA ALA A 281 41.26 -4.70 23.39
C ALA A 281 41.69 -3.23 23.25
N GLU A 282 41.67 -2.70 22.03
CA GLU A 282 41.96 -1.29 21.73
C GLU A 282 40.74 -0.36 21.87
N SER A 283 39.59 -0.87 22.32
CA SER A 283 38.35 -0.09 22.51
C SER A 283 37.89 0.69 21.27
N TRP A 284 37.92 0.05 20.09
CA TRP A 284 37.52 0.70 18.85
C TRP A 284 36.04 1.09 18.86
N THR A 285 35.77 2.34 18.46
CA THR A 285 34.40 2.81 18.17
C THR A 285 33.91 2.25 16.82
N ALA A 286 32.60 2.37 16.56
CA ALA A 286 32.01 1.93 15.29
C ALA A 286 32.56 2.75 14.12
N GLU A 287 32.75 4.07 14.31
CA GLU A 287 33.32 5.00 13.35
C GLU A 287 34.74 4.56 12.93
N ARG A 288 35.60 4.24 13.92
CA ARG A 288 36.95 3.72 13.66
C ARG A 288 36.92 2.40 12.89
N THR A 289 35.98 1.51 13.21
CA THR A 289 35.80 0.24 12.49
C THR A 289 35.35 0.45 11.04
N VAL A 290 34.43 1.38 10.78
CA VAL A 290 33.99 1.72 9.41
C VAL A 290 35.16 2.26 8.60
N VAL A 291 35.93 3.21 9.13
CA VAL A 291 37.13 3.74 8.44
C VAL A 291 38.13 2.62 8.13
N TRP A 292 38.41 1.75 9.11
CA TRP A 292 39.27 0.59 8.89
C TRP A 292 38.74 -0.30 7.77
N ALA A 293 37.46 -0.67 7.79
CA ALA A 293 36.92 -1.59 6.79
C ALA A 293 36.93 -0.99 5.37
N LEU A 294 36.58 0.28 5.21
CA LEU A 294 36.67 0.98 3.92
C LEU A 294 38.12 1.07 3.41
N THR A 295 39.08 1.28 4.31
CA THR A 295 40.51 1.28 3.99
C THR A 295 41.00 -0.11 3.60
N GLU A 296 40.55 -1.16 4.30
CA GLU A 296 40.95 -2.54 4.02
C GLU A 296 40.34 -3.10 2.74
N LEU A 297 39.17 -2.58 2.34
CA LEU A 297 38.59 -2.78 1.01
C LEU A 297 39.34 -2.00 -0.08
N ASP A 298 40.34 -1.18 0.28
CA ASP A 298 41.17 -0.39 -0.63
C ASP A 298 40.33 0.57 -1.49
N LEU A 299 39.31 1.20 -0.88
CA LEU A 299 38.41 2.15 -1.53
C LEU A 299 38.87 3.60 -1.29
N PRO A 300 38.91 4.46 -2.33
CA PRO A 300 39.34 5.84 -2.17
C PRO A 300 38.28 6.65 -1.40
N GLU A 301 38.74 7.63 -0.60
CA GLU A 301 37.88 8.41 0.31
C GLU A 301 36.71 9.13 -0.39
N ARG A 302 36.90 9.53 -1.65
CA ARG A 302 35.85 10.16 -2.47
C ARG A 302 34.63 9.26 -2.71
N ASP A 303 34.80 7.93 -2.68
CA ASP A 303 33.76 6.97 -3.01
C ASP A 303 33.05 6.43 -1.74
N TRP A 304 33.57 6.77 -0.54
CA TRP A 304 33.03 6.28 0.73
C TRP A 304 31.55 6.61 0.93
N ALA A 305 31.09 7.77 0.46
CA ALA A 305 29.69 8.17 0.55
C ALA A 305 28.77 7.20 -0.20
N ASP A 306 29.11 6.91 -1.46
CA ASP A 306 28.33 6.05 -2.34
C ASP A 306 28.42 4.59 -1.88
N THR A 307 29.60 4.13 -1.41
CA THR A 307 29.76 2.81 -0.82
C THR A 307 28.89 2.63 0.42
N ILE A 308 28.95 3.57 1.37
CA ILE A 308 28.15 3.49 2.60
C ILE A 308 26.66 3.43 2.27
N GLN A 309 26.21 4.28 1.33
CA GLN A 309 24.84 4.28 0.86
C GLN A 309 24.45 2.93 0.26
N ALA A 310 25.23 2.42 -0.71
CA ALA A 310 24.95 1.15 -1.37
C ALA A 310 24.97 -0.05 -0.39
N THR A 311 25.90 -0.06 0.57
CA THR A 311 26.01 -1.11 1.58
C THR A 311 24.79 -1.13 2.50
N LEU A 312 24.34 0.03 2.99
CA LEU A 312 23.12 0.10 3.82
C LEU A 312 21.84 -0.27 3.04
N LEU A 313 21.80 0.02 1.73
CA LEU A 313 20.66 -0.30 0.88
C LEU A 313 20.59 -1.77 0.46
N SER A 314 21.67 -2.55 0.59
CA SER A 314 21.68 -3.97 0.19
C SER A 314 20.75 -4.85 1.03
N LEU A 315 20.52 -4.46 2.29
CA LEU A 315 19.54 -5.03 3.22
C LEU A 315 18.76 -3.90 3.91
N ARG A 316 18.14 -3.04 3.09
CA ARG A 316 17.46 -1.82 3.53
C ARG A 316 16.41 -2.05 4.62
N GLY A 317 15.74 -3.21 4.64
CA GLY A 317 14.74 -3.56 5.64
C GLY A 317 15.36 -3.74 7.03
N TRP A 318 16.42 -4.53 7.15
CA TRP A 318 17.15 -4.70 8.40
C TRP A 318 17.85 -3.43 8.86
N ALA A 319 18.51 -2.72 7.94
CA ALA A 319 19.14 -1.43 8.23
C ALA A 319 18.09 -0.39 8.69
N GLY A 320 16.94 -0.32 8.01
CA GLY A 320 15.82 0.54 8.38
C GLY A 320 15.26 0.22 9.77
N MET A 321 15.11 -1.06 10.12
CA MET A 321 14.65 -1.47 11.46
C MET A 321 15.67 -1.10 12.56
N MET A 322 16.98 -1.19 12.28
CA MET A 322 18.01 -0.71 13.21
C MET A 322 17.90 0.80 13.44
N ARG A 323 17.76 1.59 12.37
CA ARG A 323 17.52 3.05 12.43
C ARG A 323 16.23 3.37 13.19
N GLN A 324 15.17 2.60 12.96
CA GLN A 324 13.88 2.79 13.60
C GLN A 324 13.97 2.66 15.12
N PHE A 325 14.71 1.68 15.64
CA PHE A 325 14.91 1.54 17.08
C PHE A 325 15.97 2.46 17.67
N GLU A 326 16.94 2.91 16.86
CA GLU A 326 17.87 3.97 17.28
C GLU A 326 17.11 5.27 17.62
N HIS A 327 16.11 5.64 16.82
CA HIS A 327 15.33 6.87 17.01
C HIS A 327 14.06 6.70 17.84
N ARG A 328 13.40 5.53 17.78
CA ARG A 328 12.11 5.24 18.43
C ARG A 328 12.17 3.94 19.25
N PRO A 329 12.99 3.89 20.32
CA PRO A 329 13.03 2.73 21.22
C PRO A 329 11.68 2.47 21.92
N ASP A 330 10.81 3.49 22.02
CA ASP A 330 9.43 3.39 22.52
C ASP A 330 8.55 2.44 21.70
N ARG A 331 8.94 2.17 20.44
CA ARG A 331 8.19 1.29 19.52
C ARG A 331 8.62 -0.17 19.60
N SER A 332 9.62 -0.53 20.41
CA SER A 332 10.01 -1.93 20.58
C SER A 332 8.84 -2.73 21.19
N PRO A 333 8.42 -3.85 20.56
CA PRO A 333 7.28 -4.64 21.05
C PRO A 333 7.41 -5.07 22.52
N VAL A 334 8.61 -5.45 22.94
CA VAL A 334 8.89 -5.99 24.28
C VAL A 334 9.94 -5.17 25.04
N GLU A 335 11.13 -5.03 24.52
CA GLU A 335 12.21 -4.34 25.22
C GLU A 335 13.08 -3.59 24.22
N ALA A 336 13.36 -2.33 24.53
CA ALA A 336 14.29 -1.54 23.77
C ALA A 336 15.73 -2.06 23.99
N HIS A 337 16.44 -2.28 22.90
CA HIS A 337 17.86 -2.63 22.91
C HIS A 337 18.66 -1.51 22.22
N PRO A 338 19.94 -1.32 22.57
CA PRO A 338 20.77 -0.26 21.99
C PRO A 338 21.14 -0.61 20.52
N ALA A 339 20.19 -0.43 19.61
CA ALA A 339 20.38 -0.57 18.17
C ALA A 339 20.92 0.75 17.62
N ARG A 340 22.13 0.72 17.05
CA ARG A 340 22.71 1.86 16.30
C ARG A 340 22.92 1.44 14.86
N LEU A 341 22.54 2.28 13.91
CA LEU A 341 22.73 2.01 12.49
C LEU A 341 24.23 1.90 12.13
N ILE A 342 25.08 2.71 12.75
CA ILE A 342 26.53 2.65 12.52
C ILE A 342 27.15 1.35 13.03
N ASP A 343 26.60 0.73 14.08
CA ASP A 343 27.03 -0.58 14.55
C ASP A 343 26.68 -1.66 13.51
N TYR A 344 25.49 -1.57 12.91
CA TYR A 344 25.05 -2.46 11.82
C TYR A 344 25.97 -2.34 10.60
N LEU A 345 26.24 -1.12 10.15
CA LEU A 345 27.16 -0.85 9.05
C LEU A 345 28.57 -1.39 9.35
N ALA A 346 29.09 -1.17 10.56
CA ALA A 346 30.40 -1.66 10.96
C ALA A 346 30.49 -3.19 10.89
N VAL A 347 29.47 -3.91 11.36
CA VAL A 347 29.42 -5.38 11.27
C VAL A 347 29.35 -5.82 9.81
N GLN A 348 28.49 -5.21 8.99
CA GLN A 348 28.37 -5.53 7.57
C GLN A 348 29.70 -5.32 6.82
N LEU A 349 30.35 -4.16 7.00
CA LEU A 349 31.62 -3.85 6.35
C LEU A 349 32.77 -4.76 6.82
N ILE A 350 32.78 -5.18 8.10
CA ILE A 350 33.72 -6.22 8.56
C ILE A 350 33.50 -7.49 7.74
N LEU A 351 32.26 -7.95 7.59
CA LEU A 351 31.96 -9.17 6.83
C LEU A 351 32.32 -9.01 5.34
N ASP A 352 32.04 -7.84 4.74
CA ASP A 352 32.40 -7.51 3.36
C ASP A 352 33.92 -7.60 3.14
N VAL A 353 34.75 -7.09 4.06
CA VAL A 353 36.23 -7.21 3.96
C VAL A 353 36.67 -8.67 3.85
N TYR A 354 36.13 -9.54 4.72
CA TYR A 354 36.52 -10.94 4.75
C TYR A 354 35.96 -11.73 3.56
N ALA A 355 34.71 -11.46 3.15
CA ALA A 355 34.10 -12.07 1.98
C ALA A 355 34.82 -11.66 0.68
N ALA A 356 35.14 -10.37 0.53
CA ALA A 356 35.88 -9.85 -0.62
C ALA A 356 37.29 -10.47 -0.72
N ARG A 357 38.03 -10.52 0.39
CA ARG A 357 39.34 -11.20 0.46
C ARG A 357 39.25 -12.66 0.10
N HIS A 358 38.23 -13.36 0.58
CA HIS A 358 38.02 -14.76 0.27
C HIS A 358 37.72 -14.98 -1.21
N ALA A 359 36.79 -14.22 -1.79
CA ALA A 359 36.42 -14.33 -3.19
C ALA A 359 37.61 -14.05 -4.13
N VAL A 360 38.38 -12.99 -3.83
CA VAL A 360 39.61 -12.66 -4.58
C VAL A 360 40.64 -13.78 -4.46
N ALA A 361 40.90 -14.28 -3.25
CA ALA A 361 41.90 -15.33 -3.03
C ALA A 361 41.50 -16.67 -3.68
N GLU A 362 40.21 -16.99 -3.70
CA GLU A 362 39.69 -18.23 -4.29
C GLU A 362 39.74 -18.20 -5.83
N HIS A 363 39.39 -17.06 -6.45
CA HIS A 363 39.25 -16.97 -7.91
C HIS A 363 40.52 -16.47 -8.62
N LEU A 364 41.25 -15.53 -8.01
CA LEU A 364 42.47 -14.93 -8.59
C LEU A 364 43.76 -15.53 -8.01
N GLY A 365 43.65 -16.41 -7.01
CA GLY A 365 44.76 -17.12 -6.37
C GLY A 365 45.14 -16.54 -5.01
N GLY A 366 45.72 -17.37 -4.14
CA GLY A 366 45.90 -17.06 -2.71
C GLY A 366 46.84 -15.89 -2.36
N HIS A 367 47.52 -15.31 -3.35
CA HIS A 367 48.36 -14.10 -3.20
C HIS A 367 47.77 -12.87 -3.90
N ALA A 368 46.60 -12.99 -4.53
CA ALA A 368 45.96 -11.89 -5.23
C ALA A 368 45.48 -10.80 -4.25
N THR A 369 45.63 -9.57 -4.67
CA THR A 369 45.29 -8.35 -3.92
C THR A 369 44.16 -7.59 -4.62
N PHE A 370 43.56 -6.61 -3.94
CA PHE A 370 42.58 -5.74 -4.60
C PHE A 370 43.21 -4.94 -5.75
N ALA A 371 44.50 -4.64 -5.70
CA ALA A 371 45.22 -4.04 -6.82
C ALA A 371 45.35 -4.96 -8.06
N ASP A 372 45.28 -6.30 -7.89
CA ASP A 372 45.18 -7.24 -9.01
C ASP A 372 43.77 -7.19 -9.63
N LEU A 373 42.74 -7.10 -8.78
CA LEU A 373 41.35 -6.93 -9.20
C LEU A 373 41.15 -5.60 -9.95
N ASP A 374 41.72 -4.50 -9.44
CA ASP A 374 41.67 -3.19 -10.09
C ASP A 374 42.34 -3.22 -11.46
N ARG A 375 43.45 -3.95 -11.61
CA ARG A 375 44.12 -4.11 -12.91
C ARG A 375 43.28 -4.92 -13.90
N LEU A 376 42.59 -5.95 -13.43
CA LEU A 376 41.69 -6.76 -14.27
C LEU A 376 40.43 -5.98 -14.66
N SER A 377 39.85 -5.25 -13.72
CA SER A 377 38.72 -4.35 -13.94
C SER A 377 39.13 -3.28 -14.94
N ALA A 378 40.23 -2.56 -14.69
CA ALA A 378 40.76 -1.55 -15.60
C ALA A 378 41.17 -2.12 -16.97
N HIS A 379 41.57 -3.40 -17.09
CA HIS A 379 41.76 -4.03 -18.40
C HIS A 379 40.43 -4.25 -19.13
N GLY A 380 39.39 -4.68 -18.42
CA GLY A 380 38.03 -4.77 -18.94
C GLY A 380 37.44 -3.41 -19.34
N GLU A 381 37.64 -2.38 -18.51
CA GLU A 381 37.20 -0.99 -18.75
C GLU A 381 38.04 -0.29 -19.84
N ALA A 382 39.35 -0.57 -19.93
CA ALA A 382 40.24 -0.03 -20.97
C ALA A 382 39.99 -0.68 -22.33
N THR A 383 39.50 -1.92 -22.36
CA THR A 383 38.73 -2.45 -23.48
C THR A 383 37.30 -1.93 -23.39
N ALA A 384 37.11 -0.60 -23.32
CA ALA A 384 35.79 0.01 -23.29
C ALA A 384 34.94 -0.68 -24.35
N ALA A 385 33.85 -1.34 -23.93
CA ALA A 385 32.96 -2.01 -24.86
C ALA A 385 32.64 -0.99 -25.96
N PRO A 386 32.99 -1.27 -27.23
CA PRO A 386 32.86 -0.29 -28.29
C PRO A 386 31.41 0.20 -28.25
N ALA A 387 31.21 1.53 -28.22
CA ALA A 387 29.88 2.11 -28.03
C ALA A 387 28.86 1.39 -28.94
N GLU A 388 27.98 0.61 -28.31
CA GLU A 388 27.13 -0.33 -29.03
C GLU A 388 25.93 0.42 -29.59
N VAL A 389 25.45 -0.06 -30.74
CA VAL A 389 24.18 0.42 -31.27
C VAL A 389 23.07 -0.08 -30.33
N SER A 390 22.21 0.83 -29.86
CA SER A 390 21.02 0.42 -29.11
C SER A 390 20.06 -0.34 -30.02
N LEU A 391 20.22 -1.67 -30.07
CA LEU A 391 19.37 -2.55 -30.89
C LEU A 391 17.90 -2.45 -30.48
N GLU A 392 17.62 -2.23 -29.20
CA GLU A 392 16.26 -2.01 -28.68
C GLU A 392 15.62 -0.78 -29.33
N LEU A 393 16.31 0.36 -29.34
CA LEU A 393 15.84 1.58 -29.98
C LEU A 393 15.67 1.41 -31.50
N VAL A 394 16.63 0.76 -32.17
CA VAL A 394 16.57 0.49 -33.62
C VAL A 394 15.37 -0.39 -33.95
N TYR A 395 15.18 -1.48 -33.20
CA TYR A 395 14.08 -2.40 -33.40
C TYR A 395 12.73 -1.72 -33.18
N GLU A 396 12.60 -0.94 -32.10
CA GLU A 396 11.40 -0.17 -31.83
C GLU A 396 11.09 0.82 -32.95
N ALA A 397 12.07 1.62 -33.36
CA ALA A 397 11.94 2.60 -34.44
C ALA A 397 11.61 1.93 -35.79
N PHE A 398 12.19 0.75 -36.05
CA PHE A 398 11.96 -0.06 -37.24
C PHE A 398 10.51 -0.57 -37.29
N VAL A 399 9.98 -1.10 -36.19
CA VAL A 399 8.58 -1.55 -36.12
C VAL A 399 7.63 -0.37 -36.26
N LEU A 400 7.91 0.75 -35.60
CA LEU A 400 7.05 1.94 -35.68
C LEU A 400 7.03 2.54 -37.09
N ALA A 401 8.14 2.55 -37.84
CA ALA A 401 8.17 3.04 -39.21
C ALA A 401 7.31 2.20 -40.18
N GLN A 402 7.12 0.90 -39.86
CA GLN A 402 6.18 0.06 -40.60
C GLN A 402 4.74 0.45 -40.29
N VAL A 403 4.39 0.66 -39.02
CA VAL A 403 3.00 0.89 -38.57
C VAL A 403 2.51 2.31 -38.81
N MET A 404 3.37 3.31 -38.60
CA MET A 404 3.03 4.74 -38.67
C MET A 404 3.04 5.26 -40.11
N PRO A 405 2.30 6.35 -40.42
CA PRO A 405 2.25 6.92 -41.77
C PRO A 405 3.52 7.70 -42.09
N VAL A 406 4.60 7.01 -42.43
CA VAL A 406 5.89 7.59 -42.88
C VAL A 406 6.31 7.01 -44.23
N ASP A 407 6.92 7.79 -45.12
CA ASP A 407 7.60 7.21 -46.29
C ASP A 407 8.97 6.68 -45.85
N THR A 408 9.17 5.37 -45.95
CA THR A 408 10.40 4.72 -45.48
C THR A 408 11.65 5.18 -46.23
N ALA A 409 11.50 5.72 -47.45
CA ALA A 409 12.60 6.32 -48.21
C ALA A 409 13.12 7.62 -47.57
N VAL A 410 12.27 8.38 -46.87
CA VAL A 410 12.68 9.63 -46.18
C VAL A 410 13.67 9.31 -45.05
N LEU A 411 13.55 8.14 -44.42
CA LEU A 411 14.46 7.67 -43.37
C LEU A 411 15.82 7.18 -43.91
N ALA A 412 16.05 7.23 -45.22
CA ALA A 412 17.40 7.07 -45.78
C ALA A 412 18.25 8.33 -45.60
N ASP A 413 17.61 9.50 -45.43
CA ASP A 413 18.29 10.74 -45.08
C ASP A 413 18.70 10.74 -43.59
N ALA A 414 19.94 11.14 -43.31
CA ALA A 414 20.52 11.09 -41.98
C ALA A 414 19.76 11.98 -40.98
N HIS A 415 19.37 13.20 -41.39
CA HIS A 415 18.68 14.14 -40.52
C HIS A 415 17.31 13.59 -40.11
N HIS A 416 16.54 13.07 -41.05
CA HIS A 416 15.21 12.49 -40.77
C HIS A 416 15.28 11.18 -39.98
N ALA A 417 16.26 10.31 -40.27
CA ALA A 417 16.46 9.09 -39.48
C ALA A 417 16.81 9.42 -38.02
N THR A 418 17.70 10.39 -37.79
CA THR A 418 18.04 10.86 -36.45
C THR A 418 16.84 11.51 -35.75
N ALA A 419 16.04 12.30 -36.46
CA ALA A 419 14.81 12.88 -35.91
C ALA A 419 13.80 11.79 -35.49
N TRP A 420 13.62 10.77 -36.32
CA TRP A 420 12.76 9.61 -36.02
C TRP A 420 13.24 8.84 -34.80
N LEU A 421 14.52 8.46 -34.76
CA LEU A 421 15.14 7.78 -33.61
C LEU A 421 15.07 8.64 -32.34
N GLY A 422 15.24 9.96 -32.48
CA GLY A 422 15.09 10.93 -31.40
C GLY A 422 13.68 10.94 -30.82
N ALA A 423 12.65 10.95 -31.67
CA ALA A 423 11.26 10.90 -31.27
C ALA A 423 10.91 9.60 -30.53
N VAL A 424 11.37 8.45 -31.05
CA VAL A 424 11.18 7.14 -30.39
C VAL A 424 11.87 7.12 -29.04
N ARG A 425 13.11 7.61 -28.95
CA ARG A 425 13.86 7.70 -27.69
C ARG A 425 13.20 8.64 -26.68
N SER A 426 12.60 9.75 -27.11
CA SER A 426 11.91 10.68 -26.21
C SER A 426 10.58 10.14 -25.66
N CYS A 427 10.01 9.12 -26.31
CA CYS A 427 8.80 8.44 -25.86
C CYS A 427 9.13 6.98 -25.52
N ASP A 428 10.14 6.79 -24.67
CA ASP A 428 10.59 5.48 -24.20
C ASP A 428 9.55 4.79 -23.30
N ALA A 429 9.87 3.59 -22.82
CA ALA A 429 8.96 2.80 -21.99
C ALA A 429 8.52 3.52 -20.71
N ILE A 430 9.41 4.29 -20.08
CA ILE A 430 9.10 5.00 -18.83
C ILE A 430 8.16 6.16 -19.14
N GLU A 431 8.45 6.94 -20.18
CA GLU A 431 7.61 8.08 -20.58
C GLU A 431 6.22 7.63 -21.02
N ARG A 432 6.10 6.52 -21.76
CA ARG A 432 4.79 5.96 -22.12
C ARG A 432 3.98 5.56 -20.89
N ARG A 433 4.59 4.85 -19.94
CA ARG A 433 3.94 4.45 -18.68
C ARG A 433 3.51 5.67 -17.87
N ARG A 434 4.34 6.71 -17.82
CA ARG A 434 4.02 7.99 -17.18
C ARG A 434 2.79 8.64 -17.82
N LEU A 435 2.76 8.79 -19.15
CA LEU A 435 1.63 9.41 -19.86
C LEU A 435 0.34 8.60 -19.72
N LEU A 436 0.42 7.27 -19.82
CA LEU A 436 -0.71 6.38 -19.59
C LEU A 436 -1.22 6.45 -18.14
N HIS A 437 -0.32 6.56 -17.16
CA HIS A 437 -0.67 6.78 -15.77
C HIS A 437 -1.43 8.10 -15.57
N LEU A 438 -0.94 9.20 -16.14
CA LEU A 438 -1.62 10.50 -16.08
C LEU A 438 -3.01 10.47 -16.73
N ALA A 439 -3.16 9.75 -17.84
CA ALA A 439 -4.45 9.57 -18.51
C ALA A 439 -5.42 8.75 -17.64
N TYR A 440 -4.92 7.68 -17.01
CA TYR A 440 -5.70 6.87 -16.08
C TYR A 440 -6.19 7.66 -14.87
N GLU A 441 -5.32 8.46 -14.25
CA GLU A 441 -5.69 9.33 -13.13
C GLU A 441 -6.64 10.44 -13.55
N ARG A 442 -6.48 11.00 -14.76
CA ARG A 442 -7.42 11.98 -15.31
C ARG A 442 -8.82 11.37 -15.40
N ARG A 443 -8.94 10.15 -15.94
CA ARG A 443 -10.23 9.49 -16.07
C ARG A 443 -10.90 9.30 -14.71
N HIS A 444 -10.13 8.85 -13.71
CA HIS A 444 -10.63 8.70 -12.35
C HIS A 444 -11.12 10.04 -11.78
N ARG A 445 -10.31 11.09 -11.89
CA ARG A 445 -10.64 12.44 -11.41
C ARG A 445 -11.91 12.98 -12.06
N VAL A 446 -12.00 12.95 -13.39
CA VAL A 446 -13.20 13.42 -14.13
C VAL A 446 -14.43 12.63 -13.68
N GLY A 447 -14.33 11.30 -13.56
CA GLY A 447 -15.42 10.45 -13.10
C GLY A 447 -15.96 10.82 -11.71
N VAL A 448 -15.09 11.21 -10.77
CA VAL A 448 -15.50 11.62 -9.42
C VAL A 448 -16.06 13.04 -9.40
N LEU A 449 -15.38 13.99 -10.05
CA LEU A 449 -15.78 15.41 -10.03
C LEU A 449 -17.10 15.63 -10.77
N ASP A 450 -17.28 15.00 -11.93
CA ASP A 450 -18.53 15.14 -12.69
C ASP A 450 -19.71 14.52 -11.95
N ALA A 451 -19.49 13.39 -11.29
CA ALA A 451 -20.48 12.78 -10.44
C ALA A 451 -20.88 13.66 -9.25
N LEU A 452 -19.93 14.33 -8.60
CA LEU A 452 -20.23 15.29 -7.53
C LEU A 452 -21.03 16.48 -8.06
N ALA A 453 -20.65 17.04 -9.21
CA ALA A 453 -21.37 18.15 -9.84
C ALA A 453 -22.80 17.75 -10.25
N ALA A 454 -22.97 16.56 -10.83
CA ALA A 454 -24.28 16.04 -11.23
C ALA A 454 -25.14 15.72 -10.00
N HIS A 455 -24.56 15.09 -8.98
CA HIS A 455 -25.25 14.73 -7.74
C HIS A 455 -25.84 15.94 -7.03
N GLN A 456 -25.12 17.07 -6.99
CA GLN A 456 -25.63 18.30 -6.38
C GLN A 456 -26.93 18.83 -7.01
N ARG A 457 -27.18 18.52 -8.29
CA ARG A 457 -28.39 18.97 -9.00
C ARG A 457 -29.61 18.12 -8.65
N VAL A 458 -29.40 16.86 -8.28
CA VAL A 458 -30.47 15.89 -8.00
C VAL A 458 -30.68 15.64 -6.51
N ALA A 459 -29.66 15.86 -5.68
CA ALA A 459 -29.72 15.58 -4.25
C ALA A 459 -30.74 16.50 -3.54
N THR A 460 -31.70 15.90 -2.84
CA THR A 460 -32.59 16.66 -1.95
C THR A 460 -31.90 17.00 -0.63
N ARG A 461 -32.26 18.15 -0.06
CA ARG A 461 -31.73 18.57 1.24
C ARG A 461 -32.26 17.66 2.35
N PRO A 462 -31.43 17.29 3.35
CA PRO A 462 -31.85 16.44 4.46
C PRO A 462 -33.05 17.01 5.21
N SER A 463 -33.97 16.14 5.64
CA SER A 463 -35.07 16.52 6.53
C SER A 463 -34.54 16.92 7.91
N PRO A 464 -34.98 18.06 8.50
CA PRO A 464 -34.43 18.59 9.74
C PRO A 464 -34.75 17.76 11.01
N ARG A 465 -35.57 16.71 10.91
CA ARG A 465 -35.96 15.86 12.06
C ARG A 465 -35.17 14.55 12.09
N SER A 466 -33.87 14.65 12.35
CA SER A 466 -33.05 13.47 12.65
C SER A 466 -33.51 12.82 13.97
N ARG A 467 -33.69 11.50 13.96
CA ARG A 467 -34.03 10.70 15.15
C ARG A 467 -32.80 10.34 15.98
N PHE A 468 -31.65 10.18 15.35
CA PHE A 468 -30.34 10.03 16.00
C PHE A 468 -29.22 10.41 15.03
N GLN A 469 -28.07 10.75 15.58
CA GLN A 469 -26.86 11.11 14.84
C GLN A 469 -25.78 10.06 15.07
N ALA A 470 -24.88 9.88 14.10
CA ALA A 470 -23.76 8.95 14.23
C ALA A 470 -22.49 9.51 13.59
N VAL A 471 -21.43 9.62 14.38
CA VAL A 471 -20.09 10.02 13.93
C VAL A 471 -19.26 8.76 13.75
N PHE A 472 -18.81 8.52 12.53
CA PHE A 472 -17.94 7.39 12.19
C PHE A 472 -16.51 7.87 11.99
N CYS A 473 -15.57 6.92 12.01
CA CYS A 473 -14.25 7.17 11.45
C CYS A 473 -14.34 7.64 9.99
N ILE A 474 -13.36 8.43 9.54
CA ILE A 474 -13.22 8.86 8.13
C ILE A 474 -12.89 7.74 7.16
N ASP A 475 -12.56 6.55 7.67
CA ASP A 475 -12.18 5.35 6.91
C ASP A 475 -13.17 5.06 5.77
N GLU A 476 -12.66 4.81 4.57
CA GLU A 476 -13.45 4.55 3.37
C GLU A 476 -14.25 3.24 3.44
N ARG A 477 -13.87 2.29 4.32
CA ARG A 477 -14.66 1.08 4.59
C ARG A 477 -15.97 1.40 5.31
N GLU A 478 -16.03 2.51 6.05
CA GLU A 478 -17.23 2.99 6.72
C GLU A 478 -18.21 3.67 5.74
N GLU A 479 -17.76 4.01 4.53
CA GLU A 479 -18.56 4.69 3.51
C GLU A 479 -19.84 3.91 3.17
N SER A 480 -19.73 2.61 2.87
CA SER A 480 -20.90 1.79 2.56
C SER A 480 -21.85 1.65 3.75
N LEU A 481 -21.33 1.51 4.97
CA LEU A 481 -22.16 1.38 6.17
C LEU A 481 -22.98 2.66 6.39
N ARG A 482 -22.33 3.82 6.31
CA ARG A 482 -22.96 5.13 6.44
C ARG A 482 -24.02 5.34 5.37
N ARG A 483 -23.71 5.04 4.10
CA ARG A 483 -24.66 5.17 3.00
C ARG A 483 -25.87 4.26 3.18
N HIS A 484 -25.68 2.97 3.47
CA HIS A 484 -26.78 2.02 3.72
C HIS A 484 -27.64 2.45 4.92
N LEU A 485 -27.03 2.98 5.97
CA LEU A 485 -27.75 3.51 7.13
C LEU A 485 -28.66 4.68 6.73
N GLU A 486 -28.15 5.63 5.95
CA GLU A 486 -28.91 6.80 5.49
C GLU A 486 -29.98 6.43 4.44
N GLU A 487 -29.68 5.48 3.56
CA GLU A 487 -30.56 4.97 2.51
C GLU A 487 -31.79 4.23 3.09
N HIS A 488 -31.58 3.43 4.14
CA HIS A 488 -32.65 2.64 4.78
C HIS A 488 -33.32 3.39 5.95
N PHE A 489 -32.62 4.35 6.55
CA PHE A 489 -33.14 5.16 7.65
C PHE A 489 -32.91 6.65 7.35
N PRO A 490 -33.76 7.29 6.51
CA PRO A 490 -33.59 8.68 6.10
C PRO A 490 -33.57 9.69 7.25
N GLN A 491 -34.09 9.30 8.41
CA GLN A 491 -34.09 10.09 9.65
C GLN A 491 -32.77 10.02 10.43
N VAL A 492 -31.70 9.50 9.83
CA VAL A 492 -30.36 9.45 10.42
C VAL A 492 -29.45 10.44 9.71
N GLU A 493 -28.62 11.09 10.50
CA GLU A 493 -27.58 12.01 10.04
C GLU A 493 -26.22 11.44 10.44
N THR A 494 -25.34 11.24 9.46
CA THR A 494 -24.00 10.70 9.71
C THR A 494 -22.93 11.77 9.54
N PHE A 495 -21.84 11.63 10.29
CA PHE A 495 -20.66 12.48 10.20
C PHE A 495 -19.42 11.60 10.14
N GLY A 496 -18.32 12.16 9.63
CA GLY A 496 -17.02 11.50 9.61
C GLY A 496 -15.97 12.34 10.31
N TYR A 497 -15.23 11.74 11.22
CA TYR A 497 -14.14 12.39 11.95
C TYR A 497 -12.99 11.41 12.17
N ALA A 498 -11.75 11.89 12.31
CA ALA A 498 -10.60 11.01 12.45
C ALA A 498 -10.81 10.04 13.63
N GLY A 499 -10.48 8.75 13.46
CA GLY A 499 -10.91 7.67 14.37
C GLY A 499 -10.40 7.72 15.82
N PHE A 500 -9.49 8.65 16.14
CA PHE A 500 -9.07 8.95 17.51
C PHE A 500 -9.92 10.07 18.17
N PHE A 501 -10.81 10.73 17.41
CA PHE A 501 -11.76 11.75 17.86
C PHE A 501 -11.15 12.95 18.59
N GLY A 502 -9.89 13.29 18.29
CA GLY A 502 -9.12 14.30 19.03
C GLY A 502 -8.50 13.75 20.33
N VAL A 503 -8.96 12.61 20.84
CA VAL A 503 -8.54 12.02 22.11
C VAL A 503 -7.22 11.25 21.94
N ALA A 504 -6.10 11.97 21.87
CA ALA A 504 -4.77 11.37 21.79
C ALA A 504 -4.35 10.80 23.16
N MET A 505 -4.45 9.48 23.33
CA MET A 505 -4.20 8.77 24.60
C MET A 505 -3.31 7.55 24.43
N THR A 506 -2.64 7.19 25.51
CA THR A 506 -2.01 5.88 25.72
C THR A 506 -2.99 5.04 26.52
N TYR A 507 -3.50 3.97 25.92
CA TYR A 507 -4.57 3.15 26.50
C TYR A 507 -4.01 1.85 27.09
N ARG A 508 -4.52 1.46 28.26
CA ARG A 508 -4.29 0.14 28.86
C ARG A 508 -5.62 -0.50 29.24
N GLY A 509 -6.01 -1.52 28.49
CA GLY A 509 -7.19 -2.34 28.79
C GLY A 509 -7.03 -3.19 30.06
N LEU A 510 -8.14 -3.69 30.60
CA LEU A 510 -8.15 -4.42 31.89
C LEU A 510 -7.25 -5.67 31.88
N ASP A 511 -7.21 -6.38 30.75
CA ASP A 511 -6.41 -7.59 30.56
C ASP A 511 -5.07 -7.33 29.84
N GLU A 512 -4.79 -6.09 29.44
CA GLU A 512 -3.56 -5.71 28.73
C GLU A 512 -2.42 -5.51 29.74
N VAL A 513 -1.27 -6.15 29.49
CA VAL A 513 -0.09 -6.03 30.36
C VAL A 513 0.60 -4.68 30.19
N ARG A 514 0.48 -4.09 29.00
CA ARG A 514 1.18 -2.86 28.59
C ARG A 514 0.19 -1.87 28.01
N ALA A 515 0.50 -0.60 28.19
CA ALA A 515 -0.23 0.47 27.54
C ALA A 515 0.28 0.67 26.12
N ARG A 516 -0.57 1.15 25.21
CA ARG A 516 -0.22 1.45 23.82
C ARG A 516 -0.75 2.82 23.41
N PRO A 517 -0.03 3.58 22.59
CA PRO A 517 -0.56 4.83 22.02
C PRO A 517 -1.73 4.52 21.07
N LEU A 518 -2.80 5.31 21.15
CA LEU A 518 -3.95 5.31 20.25
C LEU A 518 -4.14 6.73 19.69
N CYS A 519 -3.18 7.15 18.87
CA CYS A 519 -3.12 8.48 18.25
C CYS A 519 -2.32 8.43 16.93
N PRO A 520 -2.45 9.43 16.04
CA PRO A 520 -1.66 9.49 14.81
C PRO A 520 -0.16 9.47 15.08
N VAL A 521 0.64 8.97 14.13
CA VAL A 521 2.10 8.82 14.24
C VAL A 521 2.82 10.13 14.56
N GLY A 522 2.35 11.24 14.00
CA GLY A 522 2.91 12.58 14.26
C GLY A 522 2.51 13.19 15.60
N VAL A 523 1.64 12.52 16.37
CA VAL A 523 1.14 13.00 17.66
C VAL A 523 1.68 12.11 18.78
N THR A 524 2.41 12.70 19.72
CA THR A 524 2.85 12.00 20.93
C THR A 524 1.79 12.14 22.02
N SER A 525 1.23 11.02 22.48
CA SER A 525 0.32 11.00 23.63
C SER A 525 1.03 11.43 24.91
N ARG A 526 0.35 12.26 25.72
CA ARG A 526 0.79 12.67 27.07
C ARG A 526 -0.05 12.06 28.19
N HIS A 527 -1.13 11.37 27.84
CA HIS A 527 -2.15 10.92 28.79
C HIS A 527 -2.26 9.40 28.81
N LEU A 528 -2.28 8.80 30.00
CA LEU A 528 -2.57 7.39 30.22
C LEU A 528 -4.05 7.25 30.61
N VAL A 529 -4.82 6.51 29.81
CA VAL A 529 -6.20 6.12 30.10
C VAL A 529 -6.22 4.62 30.40
N VAL A 530 -6.68 4.28 31.61
CA VAL A 530 -6.72 2.91 32.10
C VAL A 530 -8.17 2.44 32.18
N GLU A 531 -8.43 1.22 31.76
CA GLU A 531 -9.70 0.56 31.98
C GLU A 531 -9.73 -0.16 33.33
N GLU A 532 -10.76 0.14 34.13
CA GLU A 532 -10.91 -0.33 35.50
C GLU A 532 -12.24 -1.07 35.68
N ALA A 533 -12.27 -2.08 36.55
CA ALA A 533 -13.48 -2.82 36.87
C ALA A 533 -14.39 -2.02 37.82
N VAL A 534 -15.70 -2.02 37.57
CA VAL A 534 -16.68 -1.22 38.32
C VAL A 534 -17.13 -1.91 39.60
N GLY A 535 -16.72 -1.38 40.75
CA GLY A 535 -17.15 -1.87 42.06
C GLY A 535 -16.46 -3.16 42.52
N ALA A 536 -16.51 -3.41 43.84
CA ALA A 536 -15.72 -4.46 44.48
C ALA A 536 -15.96 -5.87 43.91
N ALA A 537 -17.20 -6.20 43.55
CA ALA A 537 -17.54 -7.50 42.97
C ALA A 537 -16.87 -7.73 41.61
N ASN A 538 -16.87 -6.73 40.72
CA ASN A 538 -16.19 -6.81 39.43
C ASN A 538 -14.67 -6.78 39.58
N THR A 539 -14.12 -6.10 40.59
CA THR A 539 -12.67 -6.13 40.89
C THR A 539 -12.22 -7.52 41.32
N VAL A 540 -12.98 -8.19 42.19
CA VAL A 540 -12.69 -9.60 42.57
C VAL A 540 -12.81 -10.52 41.36
N ARG A 541 -13.84 -10.32 40.52
CA ARG A 541 -14.02 -11.08 39.28
C ARG A 541 -12.87 -10.86 38.30
N SER A 542 -12.46 -9.62 38.09
CA SER A 542 -11.30 -9.25 37.27
C SER A 542 -10.04 -9.94 37.77
N ARG A 543 -9.74 -9.88 39.08
CA ARG A 543 -8.59 -10.59 39.67
C ARG A 543 -8.64 -12.10 39.41
N ARG A 544 -9.80 -12.74 39.60
CA ARG A 544 -9.99 -14.17 39.29
C ARG A 544 -9.76 -14.46 37.81
N HIS A 545 -10.31 -13.63 36.92
CA HIS A 545 -10.15 -13.74 35.47
C HIS A 545 -8.69 -13.60 35.05
N THR A 546 -7.98 -12.58 35.56
CA THR A 546 -6.54 -12.37 35.30
C THR A 546 -5.71 -13.54 35.79
N VAL A 547 -5.97 -14.08 36.99
CA VAL A 547 -5.25 -15.26 37.51
C VAL A 547 -5.51 -16.50 36.64
N ALA A 548 -6.77 -16.75 36.26
CA ALA A 548 -7.13 -17.84 35.37
C ALA A 548 -6.47 -17.70 33.99
N ARG A 549 -6.40 -16.47 33.44
CA ARG A 549 -5.66 -16.17 32.20
C ARG A 549 -4.16 -16.41 32.35
N ARG A 550 -3.52 -15.94 33.43
CA ARG A 550 -2.09 -16.18 33.69
C ARG A 550 -1.77 -17.67 33.79
N ARG A 551 -2.62 -18.45 34.47
CA ARG A 551 -2.49 -19.92 34.53
C ARG A 551 -2.63 -20.55 33.15
N ARG A 552 -3.66 -20.18 32.38
CA ARG A 552 -3.84 -20.65 30.98
C ARG A 552 -2.63 -20.29 30.11
N GLY A 553 -2.12 -19.07 30.21
CA GLY A 553 -0.94 -18.59 29.49
C GLY A 553 0.35 -19.31 29.89
N ALA A 554 0.53 -19.62 31.17
CA ALA A 554 1.64 -20.42 31.66
C ALA A 554 1.56 -21.87 31.13
N TRP A 555 0.36 -22.46 31.11
CA TRP A 555 0.10 -23.77 30.51
C TRP A 555 0.35 -23.79 29.00
N SER A 556 -0.16 -22.81 28.26
CA SER A 556 0.07 -22.72 26.82
C SER A 556 1.54 -22.49 26.49
N ARG A 557 2.24 -21.67 27.29
CA ARG A 557 3.70 -21.49 27.18
C ARG A 557 4.44 -22.79 27.48
N LEU A 558 4.04 -23.52 28.53
CA LEU A 558 4.64 -24.83 28.86
C LEU A 558 4.46 -25.85 27.73
N ILE A 559 3.28 -25.90 27.10
CA ILE A 559 2.99 -26.76 25.95
C ILE A 559 3.80 -26.32 24.72
N ALA A 560 3.79 -25.03 24.38
CA ALA A 560 4.48 -24.48 23.22
C ALA A 560 6.01 -24.59 23.34
N VAL A 561 6.56 -24.40 24.54
CA VAL A 561 8.00 -24.55 24.83
C VAL A 561 8.37 -26.04 24.97
N GLY A 562 7.53 -26.83 25.64
CA GLY A 562 7.72 -28.26 25.82
C GLY A 562 7.75 -29.02 24.49
N GLY A 563 6.88 -28.65 23.54
CA GLY A 563 6.82 -29.17 22.17
C GLY A 563 8.09 -29.00 21.35
N ARG A 564 8.99 -28.07 21.72
CA ARG A 564 10.25 -27.78 21.01
C ARG A 564 11.46 -28.55 21.55
N THR A 565 11.25 -29.46 22.51
CA THR A 565 12.30 -30.30 23.09
C THR A 565 12.03 -31.77 22.80
N VAL A 566 13.08 -32.57 22.53
CA VAL A 566 12.91 -33.98 22.10
C VAL A 566 12.11 -34.82 23.11
N ALA A 567 12.46 -34.74 24.40
CA ALA A 567 11.84 -35.57 25.44
C ALA A 567 10.45 -35.08 25.88
N ARG A 568 10.31 -33.79 26.22
CA ARG A 568 9.01 -33.23 26.66
C ARG A 568 8.06 -33.04 25.49
N GLY A 569 8.56 -32.79 24.29
CA GLY A 569 7.75 -32.62 23.09
C GLY A 569 7.05 -33.91 22.70
N SER A 570 7.72 -35.05 22.85
CA SER A 570 7.10 -36.37 22.67
C SER A 570 5.93 -36.57 23.65
N ALA A 571 6.13 -36.32 24.95
CA ALA A 571 5.08 -36.48 25.96
C ALA A 571 3.87 -35.53 25.75
N VAL A 572 4.14 -34.27 25.39
CA VAL A 572 3.09 -33.28 25.08
C VAL A 572 2.33 -33.68 23.80
N THR A 573 3.03 -34.17 22.78
CA THR A 573 2.41 -34.60 21.51
C THR A 573 1.47 -35.79 21.72
N PHE A 574 1.85 -36.79 22.52
CA PHE A 574 0.98 -37.93 22.82
C PHE A 574 -0.22 -37.55 23.70
N GLY A 575 -0.03 -36.70 24.72
CA GLY A 575 -1.11 -36.34 25.66
C GLY A 575 -2.09 -35.28 25.13
N VAL A 576 -1.59 -34.25 24.43
CA VAL A 576 -2.37 -33.08 23.96
C VAL A 576 -2.57 -33.10 22.44
N GLY A 577 -1.72 -33.78 21.68
CA GLY A 577 -1.83 -33.83 20.22
C GLY A 577 -3.10 -34.53 19.75
N PHE A 578 -3.52 -35.61 20.42
CA PHE A 578 -4.76 -36.32 20.06
C PHE A 578 -6.02 -35.46 20.26
N THR A 579 -6.08 -34.64 21.32
CA THR A 579 -7.21 -33.70 21.52
C THR A 579 -7.13 -32.51 20.57
N SER A 580 -5.92 -32.07 20.24
CA SER A 580 -5.67 -31.00 19.26
C SER A 580 -6.10 -31.39 17.85
N PHE A 581 -6.07 -32.68 17.50
CA PHE A 581 -6.55 -33.21 16.22
C PHE A 581 -8.03 -32.88 15.96
N PHE A 582 -8.92 -33.13 16.93
CA PHE A 582 -10.34 -32.79 16.80
C PHE A 582 -10.59 -31.28 16.74
N SER A 583 -9.81 -30.50 17.50
CA SER A 583 -9.84 -29.04 17.44
C SER A 583 -9.43 -28.53 16.06
N LEU A 584 -8.38 -29.12 15.45
CA LEU A 584 -7.92 -28.79 14.11
C LEU A 584 -9.00 -29.11 13.06
N ILE A 585 -9.61 -30.30 13.11
CA ILE A 585 -10.72 -30.67 12.22
C ILE A 585 -11.87 -29.66 12.34
N GLY A 586 -12.28 -29.33 13.56
CA GLY A 586 -13.34 -28.36 13.79
C GLY A 586 -13.01 -26.97 13.24
N ARG A 587 -11.77 -26.50 13.42
CA ARG A 587 -11.28 -25.21 12.92
C ARG A 587 -11.16 -25.17 11.40
N CYS A 588 -10.74 -26.25 10.75
CA CYS A 588 -10.52 -26.28 9.31
C CYS A 588 -11.80 -26.56 8.51
N LEU A 589 -12.64 -27.50 8.96
CA LEU A 589 -13.84 -27.92 8.19
C LEU A 589 -15.09 -27.13 8.58
N PHE A 590 -15.17 -26.64 9.83
CA PHE A 590 -16.35 -25.95 10.35
C PHE A 590 -15.99 -24.68 11.13
N PRO A 591 -15.17 -23.76 10.58
CA PRO A 591 -14.56 -22.65 11.30
C PRO A 591 -15.58 -21.83 12.10
N LEU A 592 -16.67 -21.38 11.47
CA LEU A 592 -17.69 -20.56 12.12
C LEU A 592 -18.46 -21.32 13.22
N ARG A 593 -18.87 -22.57 12.96
CA ARG A 593 -19.63 -23.37 13.93
C ARG A 593 -18.76 -23.71 15.15
N PHE A 594 -17.51 -24.08 14.91
CA PHE A 594 -16.53 -24.35 15.95
C PHE A 594 -16.24 -23.10 16.78
N HIS A 595 -16.01 -21.95 16.13
CA HIS A 595 -15.80 -20.68 16.82
C HIS A 595 -17.00 -20.28 17.68
N ARG A 596 -18.23 -20.38 17.15
CA ARG A 596 -19.47 -20.09 17.91
C ARG A 596 -19.64 -21.05 19.10
N CYS A 597 -19.35 -22.34 18.93
CA CYS A 597 -19.39 -23.33 20.02
C CYS A 597 -18.38 -22.98 21.13
N LEU A 598 -17.13 -22.69 20.75
CA LEU A 598 -16.08 -22.31 21.68
C LEU A 598 -16.43 -21.01 22.43
N ARG A 599 -16.94 -20.00 21.72
CA ARG A 599 -17.43 -18.75 22.33
C ARG A 599 -18.56 -19.00 23.32
N ARG A 600 -19.51 -19.88 23.01
CA ARG A 600 -20.61 -20.22 23.94
C ARG A 600 -20.09 -20.90 25.21
N LEU A 601 -19.14 -21.83 25.08
CA LEU A 601 -18.51 -22.48 26.23
C LEU A 601 -17.69 -21.48 27.08
N GLN A 602 -17.04 -20.51 26.44
CA GLN A 602 -16.29 -19.46 27.12
C GLN A 602 -17.21 -18.43 27.81
N HIS A 603 -18.26 -17.96 27.14
CA HIS A 603 -19.22 -16.99 27.69
C HIS A 603 -20.15 -17.60 28.75
N GLY A 604 -20.49 -18.89 28.64
CA GLY A 604 -21.25 -19.61 29.67
C GLY A 604 -20.47 -19.79 30.98
N ALA A 605 -19.15 -19.64 30.96
CA ALA A 605 -18.27 -19.77 32.12
C ALA A 605 -17.86 -18.42 32.74
N ASP A 606 -17.93 -17.29 32.03
CA ASP A 606 -17.65 -15.95 32.59
C ASP A 606 -18.14 -14.81 31.66
N ALA A 607 -19.21 -14.10 32.03
CA ALA A 607 -19.47 -12.77 31.49
C ALA A 607 -18.35 -11.83 32.00
N GLY A 608 -17.65 -11.08 31.14
CA GLY A 608 -16.57 -10.19 31.61
C GLY A 608 -17.05 -9.21 32.70
N PRO A 609 -16.15 -8.73 33.58
CA PRO A 609 -16.51 -7.69 34.54
C PRO A 609 -16.98 -6.43 33.80
N VAL A 610 -17.94 -5.70 34.37
CA VAL A 610 -18.28 -4.35 33.88
C VAL A 610 -17.08 -3.44 34.15
N THR A 611 -16.68 -2.66 33.14
CA THR A 611 -15.51 -1.77 33.21
C THR A 611 -15.88 -0.32 32.94
N ARG A 612 -14.99 0.61 33.30
CA ARG A 612 -15.02 2.04 32.91
C ARG A 612 -13.63 2.53 32.57
N LEU A 613 -13.56 3.60 31.80
CA LEU A 613 -12.31 4.31 31.54
C LEU A 613 -12.09 5.37 32.62
N ALA A 614 -10.89 5.37 33.20
CA ALA A 614 -10.41 6.47 34.03
C ALA A 614 -9.97 7.64 33.12
N VAL A 615 -10.94 8.47 32.72
CA VAL A 615 -10.73 9.58 31.76
C VAL A 615 -10.41 10.89 32.47
N GLU A 616 -11.01 11.18 33.62
CA GLU A 616 -10.77 12.42 34.36
C GLU A 616 -9.52 12.31 35.24
N ARG A 617 -8.70 13.36 35.24
CA ARG A 617 -7.50 13.46 36.07
C ARG A 617 -7.88 13.83 37.50
N THR A 618 -7.68 12.89 38.43
CA THR A 618 -7.95 13.07 39.86
C THR A 618 -6.74 13.50 40.68
N SER A 619 -5.51 13.28 40.19
CA SER A 619 -4.27 13.78 40.81
C SER A 619 -3.29 14.31 39.75
N ALA A 620 -2.41 15.23 40.14
CA ALA A 620 -1.38 15.78 39.25
C ALA A 620 -0.12 14.90 39.18
N GLU A 621 -0.14 13.70 39.78
CA GLU A 621 1.00 12.79 39.81
C GLU A 621 1.23 12.14 38.45
N GLU A 622 2.47 12.20 37.98
CA GLU A 622 2.93 11.49 36.78
C GLU A 622 3.06 9.99 37.09
N HIS A 623 2.59 9.14 36.16
CA HIS A 623 2.89 7.70 36.24
C HIS A 623 4.37 7.48 35.90
N GLY A 624 4.97 6.37 36.35
CA GLY A 624 6.42 6.09 36.24
C GLY A 624 7.06 6.16 34.84
N ASP A 625 6.26 6.37 33.79
CA ASP A 625 6.66 6.59 32.40
C ASP A 625 6.57 8.07 31.94
N GLY A 626 6.33 9.02 32.86
CA GLY A 626 6.15 10.45 32.54
C GLY A 626 4.79 10.83 31.93
N LEU A 627 3.80 9.93 31.99
CA LEU A 627 2.44 10.15 31.46
C LEU A 627 1.48 10.64 32.55
N LEU A 628 0.60 11.58 32.20
CA LEU A 628 -0.47 12.08 33.07
C LEU A 628 -1.65 11.11 33.08
N ARG A 629 -2.19 10.74 34.24
CA ARG A 629 -3.34 9.82 34.31
C ARG A 629 -4.65 10.58 34.06
N GLY A 630 -5.25 10.35 32.89
CA GLY A 630 -6.46 11.04 32.44
C GLY A 630 -6.23 12.49 31.97
N TYR A 631 -7.34 13.20 31.72
CA TYR A 631 -7.43 14.56 31.20
C TYR A 631 -8.07 15.48 32.22
N SER A 632 -7.69 16.75 32.19
CA SER A 632 -8.38 17.81 32.92
C SER A 632 -9.68 18.22 32.23
N VAL A 633 -10.61 18.78 33.01
CA VAL A 633 -11.88 19.30 32.46
C VAL A 633 -11.67 20.33 31.35
N PRO A 634 -10.77 21.32 31.46
CA PRO A 634 -10.50 22.25 30.37
C PRO A 634 -10.04 21.57 29.07
N GLU A 635 -9.11 20.60 29.16
CA GLU A 635 -8.65 19.82 28.00
C GLU A 635 -9.82 19.04 27.37
N MET A 636 -10.68 18.41 28.18
CA MET A 636 -11.87 17.72 27.69
C MET A 636 -12.84 18.67 26.97
N VAL A 637 -13.00 19.92 27.46
CA VAL A 637 -13.80 20.96 26.78
C VAL A 637 -13.19 21.33 25.44
N ASP A 638 -11.88 21.55 25.37
CA ASP A 638 -11.17 21.86 24.11
C ASP A 638 -11.38 20.77 23.05
N LEU A 639 -11.18 19.51 23.44
CA LEU A 639 -11.32 18.35 22.57
C LEU A 639 -12.73 18.20 22.00
N VAL A 640 -13.74 18.22 22.86
CA VAL A 640 -15.14 18.06 22.44
C VAL A 640 -15.59 19.29 21.62
N SER A 641 -15.21 20.51 22.04
CA SER A 641 -15.51 21.74 21.32
C SER A 641 -14.95 21.74 19.90
N ALA A 642 -13.68 21.35 19.75
CA ALA A 642 -13.02 21.30 18.45
C ALA A 642 -13.71 20.30 17.51
N ALA A 643 -14.02 19.10 17.99
CA ALA A 643 -14.69 18.08 17.17
C ALA A 643 -16.11 18.51 16.74
N LEU A 644 -16.93 19.04 17.67
CA LEU A 644 -18.29 19.47 17.36
C LEU A 644 -18.33 20.63 16.37
N ARG A 645 -17.47 21.65 16.56
CA ARG A 645 -17.37 22.80 15.66
C ARG A 645 -16.89 22.40 14.28
N THR A 646 -15.83 21.59 14.19
CA THR A 646 -15.26 21.13 12.92
C THR A 646 -16.33 20.44 12.08
N MET A 647 -17.10 19.53 12.67
CA MET A 647 -18.14 18.79 11.94
C MET A 647 -19.40 19.62 11.62
N GLY A 648 -19.57 20.80 12.22
CA GLY A 648 -20.87 21.49 12.26
C GLY A 648 -21.95 20.67 12.99
N LEU A 649 -21.55 19.78 13.90
CA LEU A 649 -22.46 18.86 14.57
C LEU A 649 -23.18 19.58 15.72
N ASN A 650 -24.49 19.72 15.59
CA ASN A 650 -25.39 20.15 16.66
C ASN A 650 -26.02 18.92 17.33
N PRO A 651 -25.62 18.54 18.57
CA PRO A 651 -26.04 17.30 19.20
C PRO A 651 -27.55 17.26 19.50
N ARG A 652 -28.20 16.15 19.13
CA ARG A 652 -29.62 15.86 19.42
C ARG A 652 -29.75 14.59 20.29
N SER A 653 -30.98 14.09 20.47
CA SER A 653 -31.38 12.91 21.27
C SER A 653 -30.28 11.88 21.59
N LEU A 654 -29.76 11.18 20.58
CA LEU A 654 -28.70 10.19 20.70
C LEU A 654 -27.63 10.45 19.64
N VAL A 655 -26.37 10.51 20.05
CA VAL A 655 -25.21 10.63 19.18
C VAL A 655 -24.31 9.41 19.37
N LEU A 656 -24.22 8.56 18.36
CA LEU A 656 -23.26 7.45 18.35
C LEU A 656 -21.88 7.97 17.95
N ILE A 657 -20.83 7.58 18.68
CA ILE A 657 -19.44 7.81 18.30
C ILE A 657 -18.84 6.45 18.00
N VAL A 658 -18.52 6.19 16.74
CA VAL A 658 -18.18 4.85 16.23
C VAL A 658 -16.73 4.86 15.77
N GLY A 659 -15.84 4.37 16.63
CA GLY A 659 -14.49 4.00 16.22
C GLY A 659 -14.51 2.67 15.47
N HIS A 660 -13.43 2.35 14.76
CA HIS A 660 -13.34 1.09 14.03
C HIS A 660 -12.01 0.37 14.28
N GLY A 661 -11.93 -0.85 13.81
CA GLY A 661 -10.72 -1.64 13.66
C GLY A 661 -11.08 -2.95 12.99
N SER A 662 -10.13 -3.87 12.92
CA SER A 662 -10.29 -5.15 12.25
C SER A 662 -9.91 -6.29 13.18
N SER A 663 -10.43 -7.49 12.95
CA SER A 663 -9.90 -8.69 13.60
C SER A 663 -9.73 -9.80 12.60
N SER A 664 -8.66 -10.56 12.76
CA SER A 664 -8.38 -11.75 11.95
C SER A 664 -7.50 -12.70 12.75
N LEU A 665 -7.67 -14.01 12.54
CA LEU A 665 -6.92 -15.01 13.32
C LEU A 665 -5.47 -15.20 12.86
N ASN A 666 -5.17 -14.99 11.58
CA ASN A 666 -3.88 -15.32 10.96
C ASN A 666 -3.37 -14.17 10.09
N ASN A 667 -3.02 -13.04 10.73
CA ASN A 667 -2.52 -11.89 10.00
C ASN A 667 -1.36 -11.19 10.70
N PRO A 668 -0.11 -11.39 10.24
CA PRO A 668 1.04 -10.65 10.74
C PRO A 668 0.89 -9.13 10.60
N HIS A 669 0.15 -8.68 9.58
CA HIS A 669 -0.10 -7.26 9.27
C HIS A 669 -1.43 -6.76 9.86
N GLU A 670 -1.89 -7.29 11.00
CA GLU A 670 -3.18 -6.93 11.61
C GLU A 670 -3.36 -5.41 11.79
N SER A 671 -2.34 -4.72 12.28
CA SER A 671 -2.34 -3.26 12.49
C SER A 671 -2.52 -2.44 11.21
N ALA A 672 -2.10 -2.97 10.04
CA ALA A 672 -2.33 -2.35 8.75
C ALA A 672 -3.80 -2.37 8.32
N HIS A 673 -4.62 -3.24 8.93
CA HIS A 673 -6.07 -3.28 8.79
C HIS A 673 -6.80 -2.46 9.85
N ASP A 674 -6.15 -2.13 10.96
CA ASP A 674 -6.73 -1.29 12.01
C ASP A 674 -6.78 0.20 11.56
N CYS A 675 -7.15 1.10 12.46
CA CYS A 675 -7.36 2.51 12.11
C CYS A 675 -6.02 3.24 11.90
N GLY A 676 -5.80 3.78 10.69
CA GLY A 676 -4.63 4.62 10.41
C GLY A 676 -4.57 5.88 11.29
N ALA A 677 -5.71 6.47 11.65
CA ALA A 677 -5.79 7.67 12.48
C ALA A 677 -5.48 7.43 13.97
N THR A 678 -5.43 6.17 14.43
CA THR A 678 -5.03 5.80 15.80
C THR A 678 -3.62 5.21 15.83
N GLY A 679 -2.89 5.23 14.71
CA GLY A 679 -1.57 4.64 14.59
C GLY A 679 -1.59 3.12 14.44
N GLY A 680 -2.55 2.57 13.69
CA GLY A 680 -2.69 1.12 13.49
C GLY A 680 -3.34 0.41 14.68
N GLY A 681 -4.08 1.16 15.51
CA GLY A 681 -4.79 0.65 16.68
C GLY A 681 -6.30 0.59 16.48
N ARG A 682 -7.01 -0.01 17.44
CA ARG A 682 -8.47 -0.08 17.43
C ARG A 682 -9.05 1.20 18.03
N GLY A 683 -9.93 1.90 17.31
CA GLY A 683 -10.50 3.19 17.73
C GLY A 683 -11.64 3.12 18.75
N GLY A 684 -12.07 1.92 19.15
CA GLY A 684 -13.15 1.72 20.13
C GLY A 684 -12.93 2.45 21.47
N PRO A 685 -11.74 2.31 22.11
CA PRO A 685 -11.41 3.05 23.32
C PRO A 685 -11.48 4.57 23.13
N ASN A 686 -11.01 5.13 22.02
CA ASN A 686 -11.07 6.58 21.76
C ASN A 686 -12.52 7.06 21.65
N ALA A 687 -13.36 6.31 20.92
CA ALA A 687 -14.79 6.59 20.80
C ALA A 687 -15.51 6.57 22.16
N ARG A 688 -15.18 5.58 22.99
CA ARG A 688 -15.68 5.48 24.37
C ARG A 688 -15.23 6.65 25.22
N ALA A 689 -13.94 7.02 25.17
CA ALA A 689 -13.41 8.16 25.91
C ALA A 689 -14.08 9.47 25.51
N PHE A 690 -14.24 9.72 24.19
CA PHE A 690 -14.95 10.90 23.69
C PHE A 690 -16.39 10.97 24.21
N ALA A 691 -17.13 9.85 24.16
CA ALA A 691 -18.50 9.80 24.66
C ALA A 691 -18.59 10.08 26.17
N VAL A 692 -17.63 9.58 26.96
CA VAL A 692 -17.53 9.90 28.40
C VAL A 692 -17.27 11.40 28.61
N MET A 693 -16.33 11.99 27.87
CA MET A 693 -16.03 13.43 27.93
C MET A 693 -17.25 14.29 27.58
N ALA A 694 -17.95 13.96 26.48
CA ALA A 694 -19.11 14.71 26.00
C ALA A 694 -20.35 14.60 26.92
N ASN A 695 -20.43 13.53 27.72
CA ASN A 695 -21.48 13.36 28.73
C ASN A 695 -21.12 13.97 30.10
N HIS A 696 -19.87 14.40 30.30
CA HIS A 696 -19.42 14.95 31.58
C HIS A 696 -20.07 16.30 31.90
N ALA A 697 -20.66 16.45 33.09
CA ALA A 697 -21.46 17.63 33.45
C ALA A 697 -20.66 18.94 33.39
N ALA A 698 -19.44 18.94 33.91
CA ALA A 698 -18.57 20.13 33.87
C ALA A 698 -18.09 20.45 32.45
N VAL A 699 -17.94 19.44 31.58
CA VAL A 699 -17.58 19.67 30.17
C VAL A 699 -18.75 20.30 29.42
N ARG A 700 -19.97 19.81 29.64
CA ARG A 700 -21.18 20.42 29.07
C ARG A 700 -21.38 21.87 29.54
N ALA A 701 -21.05 22.20 30.78
CA ALA A 701 -21.04 23.58 31.25
C ALA A 701 -20.02 24.44 30.49
N GLY A 702 -18.76 23.99 30.39
CA GLY A 702 -17.73 24.70 29.64
C GLY A 702 -18.00 24.82 28.13
N LEU A 703 -18.71 23.85 27.52
CA LEU A 703 -19.17 23.94 26.13
C LEU A 703 -20.21 25.05 25.93
N ARG A 704 -21.15 25.19 26.88
CA ARG A 704 -22.14 26.28 26.84
C ARG A 704 -21.48 27.65 26.95
N ASP A 705 -20.46 27.79 27.78
CA ASP A 705 -19.67 29.04 27.88
C ASP A 705 -18.98 29.41 26.55
N ARG A 706 -18.75 28.41 25.69
CA ARG A 706 -18.20 28.57 24.33
C ARG A 706 -19.27 28.66 23.23
N GLY A 707 -20.54 28.82 23.61
CA GLY A 707 -21.67 28.92 22.68
C GLY A 707 -22.08 27.60 22.02
N ILE A 708 -21.61 26.45 22.52
CA ILE A 708 -22.00 25.12 22.04
C ILE A 708 -23.02 24.55 23.02
N ASP A 709 -24.30 24.52 22.61
CA ASP A 709 -25.34 23.91 23.43
C ASP A 709 -25.40 22.39 23.20
N VAL A 710 -25.30 21.64 24.28
CA VAL A 710 -25.53 20.20 24.32
C VAL A 710 -26.74 19.96 25.21
N PRO A 711 -27.95 19.81 24.61
CA PRO A 711 -29.18 19.67 25.39
C PRO A 711 -29.12 18.51 26.38
N GLU A 712 -29.81 18.62 27.51
CA GLU A 712 -29.92 17.50 28.47
C GLU A 712 -30.59 16.26 27.84
N SER A 713 -31.43 16.46 26.82
CA SER A 713 -32.02 15.39 26.03
C SER A 713 -31.00 14.62 25.17
N ALA A 714 -29.82 15.19 24.90
CA ALA A 714 -28.77 14.57 24.11
C ALA A 714 -27.89 13.64 24.95
N TRP A 715 -27.60 12.45 24.42
CA TRP A 715 -26.70 11.47 25.03
C TRP A 715 -25.70 10.92 24.01
N PHE A 716 -24.42 10.88 24.37
CA PHE A 716 -23.36 10.30 23.54
C PHE A 716 -23.12 8.84 23.92
N LEU A 717 -23.02 7.95 22.92
CA LEU A 717 -22.74 6.53 23.13
C LEU A 717 -21.53 6.11 22.29
N GLY A 718 -20.47 5.67 22.96
CA GLY A 718 -19.29 5.12 22.28
C GLY A 718 -19.55 3.72 21.74
N ALA A 719 -19.06 3.44 20.55
CA ALA A 719 -19.17 2.16 19.88
C ALA A 719 -17.89 1.81 19.10
N TYR A 720 -17.74 0.53 18.78
CA TYR A 720 -16.65 -0.03 18.00
C TYR A 720 -17.20 -0.92 16.89
N HIS A 721 -16.86 -0.59 15.64
CA HIS A 721 -17.12 -1.39 14.47
C HIS A 721 -15.92 -2.26 14.12
N ASN A 722 -16.11 -3.58 14.04
CA ASN A 722 -15.12 -4.47 13.44
C ASN A 722 -15.38 -4.57 11.93
N THR A 723 -14.53 -3.95 11.12
CA THR A 723 -14.72 -3.87 9.66
C THR A 723 -14.62 -5.22 8.95
N CYS A 724 -14.02 -6.24 9.60
CA CYS A 724 -13.81 -7.54 8.99
C CYS A 724 -15.07 -8.43 9.04
N ASP A 725 -15.76 -8.48 10.20
CA ASP A 725 -16.98 -9.29 10.41
C ASP A 725 -18.28 -8.46 10.53
N ASP A 726 -18.19 -7.14 10.43
CA ASP A 726 -19.25 -6.15 10.62
C ASP A 726 -19.96 -6.22 11.99
N SER A 727 -19.30 -6.78 13.02
CA SER A 727 -19.83 -6.74 14.38
C SER A 727 -19.69 -5.35 15.01
N MET A 728 -20.69 -4.96 15.81
CA MET A 728 -20.73 -3.68 16.51
C MET A 728 -20.77 -3.89 18.02
N THR A 729 -19.81 -3.31 18.74
CA THR A 729 -19.76 -3.31 20.21
C THR A 729 -20.14 -1.94 20.72
N TYR A 730 -21.07 -1.87 21.68
CA TYR A 730 -21.49 -0.62 22.32
C TYR A 730 -20.95 -0.57 23.74
N TYR A 731 -20.44 0.58 24.17
CA TYR A 731 -19.83 0.74 25.49
C TYR A 731 -20.76 1.46 26.46
N ASP A 732 -20.66 1.12 27.75
CA ASP A 732 -21.35 1.83 28.85
C ASP A 732 -22.88 1.93 28.67
N GLU A 733 -23.48 0.88 28.10
CA GLU A 733 -24.93 0.82 27.82
C GLU A 733 -25.80 0.95 29.09
N ASP A 734 -25.24 0.57 30.24
CA ASP A 734 -25.89 0.67 31.54
C ASP A 734 -26.03 2.12 32.03
N LEU A 735 -25.27 3.06 31.47
CA LEU A 735 -25.39 4.50 31.74
C LEU A 735 -26.39 5.22 30.84
N ILE A 736 -26.94 4.56 29.81
CA ILE A 736 -27.92 5.18 28.91
C ILE A 736 -29.16 5.58 29.71
N PRO A 737 -29.55 6.87 29.72
CA PRO A 737 -30.77 7.31 30.39
C PRO A 737 -32.01 6.60 29.85
N GLU A 738 -32.99 6.28 30.70
CA GLU A 738 -34.23 5.60 30.30
C GLU A 738 -34.93 6.28 29.11
N ARG A 739 -34.94 7.62 29.09
CA ARG A 739 -35.49 8.43 27.98
C ARG A 739 -34.84 8.16 26.61
N CYS A 740 -33.58 7.74 26.60
CA CYS A 740 -32.82 7.49 25.37
C CYS A 740 -32.81 6.01 24.95
N ARG A 741 -33.23 5.07 25.82
CA ARG A 741 -33.21 3.63 25.52
C ARG A 741 -34.00 3.25 24.26
N PRO A 742 -35.25 3.74 24.03
CA PRO A 742 -35.98 3.39 22.81
C PRO A 742 -35.27 3.84 21.53
N THR A 743 -34.62 5.01 21.57
CA THR A 743 -33.82 5.54 20.47
C THR A 743 -32.54 4.72 20.27
N ALA A 744 -31.87 4.33 21.36
CA ALA A 744 -30.68 3.50 21.31
C ALA A 744 -30.96 2.12 20.72
N ASP A 745 -32.05 1.45 21.14
CA ASP A 745 -32.42 0.14 20.60
C ASP A 745 -32.79 0.22 19.12
N ARG A 746 -33.45 1.30 18.70
CA ARG A 746 -33.74 1.56 17.29
C ARG A 746 -32.47 1.82 16.50
N ALA A 747 -31.55 2.61 17.02
CA ALA A 747 -30.26 2.89 16.39
C ALA A 747 -29.44 1.61 16.22
N LYS A 748 -29.37 0.75 17.24
CA LYS A 748 -28.69 -0.55 17.18
C LYS A 748 -29.26 -1.46 16.10
N ARG A 749 -30.60 -1.54 15.99
CA ARG A 749 -31.27 -2.30 14.92
C ARG A 749 -30.99 -1.73 13.53
N ALA A 750 -30.98 -0.40 13.40
CA ALA A 750 -30.69 0.28 12.14
C ALA A 750 -29.25 0.03 11.67
N VAL A 751 -28.29 0.18 12.59
CA VAL A 751 -26.88 -0.12 12.35
C VAL A 751 -26.68 -1.59 11.99
N ALA A 752 -27.29 -2.53 12.72
CA ALA A 752 -27.19 -3.95 12.41
C ALA A 752 -27.73 -4.31 11.01
N ALA A 753 -28.83 -3.68 10.58
CA ALA A 753 -29.34 -3.84 9.21
C ALA A 753 -28.37 -3.27 8.16
N ALA A 754 -27.78 -2.11 8.43
CA ALA A 754 -26.78 -1.50 7.56
C ALA A 754 -25.50 -2.35 7.46
N CYS A 755 -25.06 -2.99 8.55
CA CYS A 755 -23.92 -3.93 8.57
C CYS A 755 -24.13 -5.10 7.61
N VAL A 756 -25.34 -5.69 7.57
CA VAL A 756 -25.66 -6.79 6.64
C VAL A 756 -25.54 -6.34 5.18
N LEU A 757 -26.00 -5.13 4.86
CA LEU A 757 -25.93 -4.55 3.51
C LEU A 757 -24.49 -4.19 3.12
N ALA A 758 -23.72 -3.63 4.06
CA ALA A 758 -22.31 -3.34 3.87
C ALA A 758 -21.48 -4.63 3.66
N ALA A 759 -21.78 -5.69 4.40
CA ALA A 759 -21.18 -7.02 4.22
C ALA A 759 -21.47 -7.58 2.82
N HIS A 760 -22.69 -7.41 2.31
CA HIS A 760 -23.11 -7.86 0.98
C HIS A 760 -22.37 -7.10 -0.13
N GLU A 761 -22.29 -5.77 -0.01
CA GLU A 761 -21.52 -4.96 -0.94
C GLU A 761 -20.02 -5.31 -0.91
N ARG A 762 -19.44 -5.57 0.27
CA ARG A 762 -18.05 -6.02 0.40
C ARG A 762 -17.85 -7.39 -0.25
N SER A 763 -18.79 -8.30 -0.03
CA SER A 763 -18.68 -9.70 -0.46
C SER A 763 -18.50 -9.84 -1.96
N ARG A 764 -19.09 -8.94 -2.77
CA ARG A 764 -18.94 -8.95 -4.23
C ARG A 764 -17.47 -8.86 -4.69
N ARG A 765 -16.59 -8.26 -3.88
CA ARG A 765 -15.17 -8.09 -4.19
C ARG A 765 -14.34 -9.35 -3.94
N PHE A 766 -14.77 -10.24 -3.05
CA PHE A 766 -14.03 -11.47 -2.79
C PHE A 766 -14.21 -12.45 -3.93
N GLU A 767 -13.12 -12.87 -4.56
CA GLU A 767 -13.14 -13.88 -5.61
C GLU A 767 -13.83 -15.19 -5.14
N SER A 768 -13.61 -15.58 -3.89
CA SER A 768 -14.20 -16.76 -3.27
C SER A 768 -15.70 -16.66 -2.94
N ALA A 769 -16.32 -15.47 -3.07
CA ALA A 769 -17.76 -15.30 -2.91
C ALA A 769 -18.43 -15.31 -4.29
N PRO A 770 -19.57 -16.00 -4.50
CA PRO A 770 -20.36 -15.86 -5.72
C PRO A 770 -20.74 -14.39 -5.98
N ALA A 771 -20.77 -13.97 -7.25
CA ALA A 771 -21.10 -12.58 -7.61
C ALA A 771 -22.56 -12.20 -7.30
N ASP A 772 -23.43 -13.20 -7.20
CA ASP A 772 -24.86 -13.15 -6.89
C ASP A 772 -25.18 -13.66 -5.48
N LEU A 773 -24.20 -13.60 -4.55
CA LEU A 773 -24.37 -14.05 -3.17
C LEU A 773 -25.62 -13.41 -2.54
N PRO A 774 -26.60 -14.19 -2.03
CA PRO A 774 -27.80 -13.61 -1.45
C PRO A 774 -27.47 -12.85 -0.16
N LEU A 775 -28.27 -11.81 0.13
CA LEU A 775 -28.12 -10.95 1.31
C LEU A 775 -28.04 -11.75 2.63
N SER A 776 -28.83 -12.81 2.76
CA SER A 776 -28.86 -13.68 3.96
C SER A 776 -27.54 -14.45 4.18
N GLY A 777 -26.77 -14.69 3.13
CA GLY A 777 -25.48 -15.39 3.18
C GLY A 777 -24.28 -14.45 3.38
N ALA A 778 -24.42 -13.16 3.06
CA ALA A 778 -23.31 -12.21 3.06
C ALA A 778 -22.63 -12.03 4.42
N LEU A 779 -23.40 -11.79 5.48
CA LEU A 779 -22.84 -11.62 6.83
C LEU A 779 -22.15 -12.91 7.29
N THR A 780 -22.77 -14.07 7.04
CA THR A 780 -22.19 -15.38 7.38
C THR A 780 -20.88 -15.61 6.62
N HIS A 781 -20.77 -15.16 5.37
CA HIS A 781 -19.55 -15.26 4.58
C HIS A 781 -18.40 -14.50 5.23
N VAL A 782 -18.58 -13.21 5.55
CA VAL A 782 -17.52 -12.37 6.15
C VAL A 782 -17.16 -12.81 7.57
N GLU A 783 -18.14 -13.24 8.37
CA GLU A 783 -17.89 -13.83 9.69
C GLU A 783 -17.03 -15.11 9.60
N THR A 784 -17.32 -15.97 8.62
CA THR A 784 -16.58 -17.23 8.42
C THR A 784 -15.12 -16.96 8.06
N ARG A 785 -14.86 -16.01 7.15
CA ARG A 785 -13.51 -15.60 6.73
C ARG A 785 -12.64 -15.13 7.89
N THR A 786 -13.23 -14.40 8.83
CA THR A 786 -12.53 -13.81 9.98
C THR A 786 -11.93 -14.87 10.90
N VAL A 787 -12.58 -16.03 10.99
CA VAL A 787 -12.22 -17.13 11.90
C VAL A 787 -11.66 -18.36 11.19
N ASP A 788 -11.44 -18.28 9.88
CA ASP A 788 -10.82 -19.34 9.08
C ASP A 788 -9.29 -19.21 9.10
N LEU A 789 -8.60 -20.26 9.54
CA LEU A 789 -7.14 -20.31 9.62
C LEU A 789 -6.47 -20.27 8.24
N GLY A 790 -7.14 -20.82 7.23
CA GLY A 790 -6.64 -20.92 5.86
C GLY A 790 -6.94 -19.68 5.02
N GLN A 791 -7.58 -18.66 5.59
CA GLN A 791 -7.97 -17.47 4.85
C GLN A 791 -6.84 -16.42 4.79
N PRO A 792 -6.14 -16.24 3.66
CA PRO A 792 -5.10 -15.21 3.55
C PRO A 792 -5.69 -13.79 3.44
N ARG A 793 -6.96 -13.67 3.04
CA ARG A 793 -7.68 -12.40 2.77
C ARG A 793 -8.90 -12.23 3.70
N PRO A 794 -8.72 -12.11 5.01
CA PRO A 794 -9.86 -11.96 5.93
C PRO A 794 -10.75 -10.78 5.52
N GLU A 795 -10.12 -9.65 5.17
CA GLU A 795 -10.70 -8.51 4.47
C GLU A 795 -9.64 -7.86 3.56
N TYR A 796 -10.02 -6.85 2.78
CA TYR A 796 -9.13 -6.14 1.84
C TYR A 796 -8.50 -4.86 2.41
N GLY A 797 -8.69 -4.55 3.69
CA GLY A 797 -8.16 -3.30 4.27
C GLY A 797 -8.56 -2.08 3.45
N HIS A 798 -7.58 -1.24 3.11
CA HIS A 798 -7.77 -0.02 2.34
C HIS A 798 -7.56 -0.19 0.83
N ALA A 799 -7.65 -1.39 0.27
CA ALA A 799 -7.32 -1.64 -1.14
C ALA A 799 -8.10 -0.77 -2.14
N THR A 800 -9.28 -0.28 -1.80
CA THR A 800 -10.12 0.51 -2.71
C THR A 800 -9.94 2.02 -2.59
N ASN A 801 -9.09 2.48 -1.67
CA ASN A 801 -8.90 3.92 -1.42
C ASN A 801 -8.47 4.68 -2.70
N ALA A 802 -9.06 5.85 -2.95
CA ALA A 802 -8.73 6.68 -4.11
C ALA A 802 -9.03 8.17 -3.94
N ALA A 803 -10.01 8.53 -3.10
CA ALA A 803 -10.41 9.92 -2.88
C ALA A 803 -10.56 10.25 -1.39
N CYS A 804 -10.45 11.53 -1.04
CA CYS A 804 -10.80 12.05 0.27
C CYS A 804 -11.67 13.30 0.08
N VAL A 805 -12.88 13.29 0.65
CA VAL A 805 -13.81 14.42 0.59
C VAL A 805 -13.88 15.06 1.96
N VAL A 806 -13.48 16.32 2.03
CA VAL A 806 -13.56 17.19 3.21
C VAL A 806 -14.67 18.21 2.97
N GLY A 807 -15.78 18.09 3.70
CA GLY A 807 -16.90 19.03 3.57
C GLY A 807 -18.16 18.55 4.25
N ARG A 808 -19.27 19.25 3.99
CA ARG A 808 -20.56 18.94 4.61
C ARG A 808 -21.10 17.63 4.07
N ARG A 809 -21.53 16.73 4.97
CA ARG A 809 -22.10 15.42 4.57
C ARG A 809 -23.31 15.57 3.64
N SER A 810 -24.07 16.66 3.77
CA SER A 810 -25.22 16.98 2.92
C SER A 810 -24.90 17.01 1.42
N ARG A 811 -23.64 17.29 1.02
CA ARG A 811 -23.26 17.34 -0.40
C ARG A 811 -22.90 16.00 -1.02
N THR A 812 -22.72 14.95 -0.21
CA THR A 812 -22.37 13.59 -0.67
C THR A 812 -23.39 12.54 -0.24
N ARG A 813 -24.45 12.95 0.45
CA ARG A 813 -25.51 12.07 0.95
C ARG A 813 -26.29 11.47 -0.21
N GLY A 814 -26.40 10.13 -0.25
CA GLY A 814 -27.04 9.45 -1.38
C GLY A 814 -26.15 9.37 -2.62
N LEU A 815 -24.83 9.57 -2.49
CA LEU A 815 -23.86 9.27 -3.52
C LEU A 815 -23.22 7.90 -3.23
N PHE A 816 -23.28 6.99 -4.20
CA PHE A 816 -22.53 5.74 -4.18
C PHE A 816 -21.08 6.03 -4.56
N LEU A 817 -20.15 5.78 -3.64
CA LEU A 817 -18.70 6.02 -3.81
C LEU A 817 -17.87 4.74 -3.78
N ASP A 818 -18.54 3.60 -3.84
CA ASP A 818 -17.94 2.27 -3.95
C ASP A 818 -16.87 1.92 -2.89
N ARG A 819 -16.99 2.48 -1.67
CA ARG A 819 -15.98 2.35 -0.60
C ARG A 819 -14.60 2.85 -1.01
N ARG A 820 -14.52 3.92 -1.80
CA ARG A 820 -13.26 4.49 -2.31
C ARG A 820 -12.89 5.83 -1.71
N ALA A 821 -13.81 6.43 -0.96
CA ALA A 821 -13.68 7.78 -0.45
C ALA A 821 -13.55 7.81 1.07
N PHE A 822 -12.47 8.40 1.57
CA PHE A 822 -12.43 8.90 2.94
C PHE A 822 -13.43 10.06 3.05
N LEU A 823 -14.30 10.03 4.05
CA LEU A 823 -15.36 11.02 4.19
C LEU A 823 -15.21 11.81 5.49
N VAL A 824 -14.69 13.04 5.40
CA VAL A 824 -14.43 13.93 6.52
C VAL A 824 -15.47 15.04 6.58
N SER A 825 -16.18 15.14 7.71
CA SER A 825 -17.18 16.18 7.93
C SER A 825 -16.51 17.48 8.35
N TYR A 826 -16.73 18.51 7.55
CA TYR A 826 -16.28 19.87 7.79
C TYR A 826 -17.40 20.86 7.44
N ASP A 827 -17.67 21.84 8.30
CA ASP A 827 -18.62 22.91 8.03
C ASP A 827 -17.91 24.26 7.81
N PRO A 828 -17.86 24.78 6.58
CA PRO A 828 -17.20 26.06 6.28
C PRO A 828 -17.90 27.26 6.93
N ASP A 829 -19.20 27.17 7.21
CA ASP A 829 -19.98 28.30 7.75
C ASP A 829 -19.56 28.62 9.20
N GLY A 830 -19.03 27.63 9.92
CA GLY A 830 -18.53 27.75 11.29
C GLY A 830 -17.05 28.14 11.41
N ASP A 831 -16.34 28.35 10.29
CA ASP A 831 -14.89 28.54 10.25
C ASP A 831 -14.45 29.77 9.41
N PRO A 832 -14.85 30.99 9.80
CA PRO A 832 -14.51 32.20 9.06
C PRO A 832 -13.00 32.50 9.04
N THR A 833 -12.24 31.99 10.01
CA THR A 833 -10.78 32.13 10.08
C THR A 833 -10.04 31.09 9.25
N GLY A 834 -10.66 29.95 8.94
CA GLY A 834 -10.03 28.81 8.26
C GLY A 834 -9.15 27.95 9.17
N GLU A 835 -9.13 28.21 10.47
CA GLU A 835 -8.26 27.53 11.43
C GLU A 835 -8.65 26.05 11.59
N LEU A 836 -9.96 25.76 11.62
CA LEU A 836 -10.44 24.38 11.72
C LEU A 836 -10.07 23.59 10.47
N LEU A 837 -10.23 24.19 9.30
CA LEU A 837 -9.82 23.58 8.04
C LEU A 837 -8.33 23.31 7.99
N THR A 838 -7.49 24.27 8.37
CA THR A 838 -6.04 24.12 8.41
C THR A 838 -5.65 22.93 9.30
N ASN A 839 -6.15 22.89 10.53
CA ASN A 839 -5.86 21.79 11.46
C ASN A 839 -6.32 20.43 10.93
N LEU A 840 -7.50 20.39 10.29
CA LEU A 840 -8.03 19.18 9.67
C LEU A 840 -7.15 18.71 8.51
N LEU A 841 -6.73 19.60 7.60
CA LEU A 841 -5.87 19.24 6.46
C LEU A 841 -4.47 18.79 6.89
N LEU A 842 -3.91 19.40 7.93
CA LEU A 842 -2.61 18.98 8.49
C LEU A 842 -2.66 17.60 9.16
N ALA A 843 -3.82 17.17 9.65
CA ALA A 843 -4.01 15.86 10.24
C ALA A 843 -4.48 14.81 9.22
N ALA A 844 -5.60 15.06 8.53
CA ALA A 844 -6.22 14.11 7.63
C ALA A 844 -5.48 13.98 6.29
N GLY A 845 -4.89 15.07 5.77
CA GLY A 845 -4.17 15.09 4.50
C GLY A 845 -3.03 14.08 4.47
N PRO A 846 -2.01 14.21 5.35
CA PRO A 846 -0.90 13.26 5.42
C PRO A 846 -1.31 11.81 5.73
N VAL A 847 -2.33 11.60 6.58
CA VAL A 847 -2.82 10.26 6.91
C VAL A 847 -3.44 9.59 5.69
N CYS A 848 -4.35 10.27 4.98
CA CYS A 848 -4.99 9.71 3.79
C CYS A 848 -3.98 9.52 2.65
N ALA A 849 -3.03 10.46 2.51
CA ALA A 849 -1.95 10.37 1.52
C ALA A 849 -1.03 9.18 1.80
N GLY A 850 -0.63 8.99 3.06
CA GLY A 850 0.20 7.85 3.47
C GLY A 850 -0.48 6.50 3.25
N ILE A 851 -1.78 6.39 3.56
CA ILE A 851 -2.56 5.18 3.23
C ILE A 851 -2.60 4.95 1.72
N ASN A 852 -2.90 5.97 0.93
CA ASN A 852 -2.98 5.82 -0.52
C ASN A 852 -1.64 5.43 -1.14
N LEU A 853 -0.55 6.11 -0.77
CA LEU A 853 0.78 5.88 -1.33
C LEU A 853 1.38 4.53 -0.94
N GLU A 854 1.13 4.04 0.28
CA GLU A 854 1.61 2.71 0.70
C GLU A 854 0.96 1.59 -0.15
N TYR A 855 -0.35 1.71 -0.43
CA TYR A 855 -1.06 0.79 -1.32
C TYR A 855 -0.63 0.97 -2.78
N TYR A 856 -0.44 2.21 -3.22
CA TYR A 856 0.04 2.54 -4.56
C TYR A 856 1.37 1.85 -4.86
N PHE A 857 2.37 2.06 -4.02
CA PHE A 857 3.72 1.53 -4.27
C PHE A 857 3.76 0.01 -4.10
N SER A 858 3.09 -0.53 -3.08
CA SER A 858 2.98 -1.98 -2.88
C SER A 858 2.26 -2.69 -4.03
N TYR A 859 1.38 -2.00 -4.76
CA TYR A 859 0.76 -2.53 -5.99
C TYR A 859 1.68 -2.43 -7.20
N VAL A 860 2.31 -1.26 -7.40
CA VAL A 860 3.16 -0.98 -8.57
C VAL A 860 4.36 -1.92 -8.64
N ASP A 861 5.00 -2.18 -7.50
CA ASP A 861 6.08 -3.15 -7.38
C ASP A 861 5.89 -4.00 -6.11
N PRO A 862 5.16 -5.13 -6.21
CA PRO A 862 4.86 -5.96 -5.05
C PRO A 862 6.09 -6.54 -4.35
N ALA A 863 7.22 -6.68 -5.03
CA ALA A 863 8.44 -7.27 -4.46
C ALA A 863 9.40 -6.20 -3.92
N GLY A 864 9.51 -5.07 -4.62
CA GLY A 864 10.38 -3.97 -4.27
C GLY A 864 9.79 -3.06 -3.20
N TYR A 865 8.57 -2.55 -3.42
CA TYR A 865 7.92 -1.64 -2.48
C TYR A 865 6.94 -2.36 -1.55
N GLY A 866 6.36 -3.46 -2.00
CA GLY A 866 5.56 -4.37 -1.17
C GLY A 866 6.39 -5.47 -0.49
N CYS A 867 5.70 -6.34 0.25
CA CYS A 867 6.32 -7.51 0.88
C CYS A 867 6.07 -8.83 0.12
N GLY A 868 5.71 -8.75 -1.16
CA GLY A 868 5.45 -9.91 -2.00
C GLY A 868 4.17 -10.65 -1.60
N THR A 869 4.14 -11.96 -1.82
CA THR A 869 2.99 -12.79 -1.42
C THR A 869 3.11 -13.23 0.03
N LYS A 870 1.99 -13.31 0.75
CA LYS A 870 1.93 -13.76 2.15
C LYS A 870 2.34 -15.22 2.36
N LEU A 871 2.34 -16.04 1.31
CA LEU A 871 2.60 -17.49 1.40
C LEU A 871 3.98 -17.88 1.98
N PRO A 872 5.12 -17.31 1.51
CA PRO A 872 6.45 -17.57 2.05
C PRO A 872 6.80 -16.81 3.35
N HIS A 873 5.88 -16.00 3.89
CA HIS A 873 6.19 -15.13 5.03
C HIS A 873 6.45 -15.90 6.32
N ASN A 874 7.60 -15.64 6.93
CA ASN A 874 7.90 -15.99 8.31
C ASN A 874 7.93 -14.74 9.17
N ILE A 875 7.18 -14.74 10.28
CA ILE A 875 7.28 -13.68 11.30
C ILE A 875 8.62 -13.81 12.01
N VAL A 876 9.42 -12.75 12.04
CA VAL A 876 10.75 -12.73 12.65
C VAL A 876 10.83 -11.70 13.76
N GLY A 877 11.28 -12.14 14.93
CA GLY A 877 11.55 -11.29 16.10
C GLY A 877 10.36 -10.53 16.70
N LEU A 878 9.12 -10.79 16.27
CA LEU A 878 7.92 -9.94 16.46
C LEU A 878 8.04 -8.55 15.80
N LEU A 879 8.94 -8.42 14.82
CA LEU A 879 9.29 -7.15 14.18
C LEU A 879 8.62 -7.02 12.82
N GLY A 880 8.79 -8.04 11.96
CA GLY A 880 8.47 -7.98 10.55
C GLY A 880 8.32 -9.37 9.96
N VAL A 881 8.23 -9.41 8.63
CA VAL A 881 8.18 -10.67 7.87
C VAL A 881 9.40 -10.81 6.97
N MET A 882 9.81 -12.05 6.75
CA MET A 882 10.83 -12.44 5.77
C MET A 882 10.23 -13.46 4.80
N ASP A 883 10.72 -13.47 3.56
CA ASP A 883 10.48 -14.56 2.62
C ASP A 883 11.47 -15.70 2.90
N GLY A 884 10.95 -16.85 3.33
CA GLY A 884 11.81 -17.96 3.70
C GLY A 884 12.68 -17.64 4.91
N HIS A 885 13.92 -18.13 4.92
CA HIS A 885 14.80 -18.11 6.11
C HIS A 885 15.95 -17.09 6.05
N ALA A 886 16.19 -16.48 4.89
CA ALA A 886 17.38 -15.65 4.63
C ALA A 886 17.12 -14.48 3.65
N SER A 887 15.91 -13.90 3.65
CA SER A 887 15.65 -12.64 2.93
C SER A 887 15.95 -11.41 3.80
N ASP A 888 15.98 -10.24 3.16
CA ASP A 888 15.83 -8.98 3.90
C ASP A 888 14.47 -8.94 4.63
N LEU A 889 14.37 -8.07 5.64
CA LEU A 889 13.09 -7.77 6.28
C LEU A 889 12.20 -7.05 5.25
N ARG A 890 11.05 -7.63 4.95
CA ARG A 890 10.18 -7.04 3.93
C ARG A 890 9.43 -5.82 4.48
N THR A 891 9.32 -4.80 3.65
CA THR A 891 8.55 -3.58 3.88
C THR A 891 7.27 -3.58 3.04
N GLY A 892 6.37 -2.64 3.28
CA GLY A 892 5.15 -2.50 2.49
C GLY A 892 4.09 -3.54 2.80
N LEU A 893 3.10 -3.62 1.91
CA LEU A 893 1.93 -4.49 2.05
C LEU A 893 2.06 -5.75 1.18
N PRO A 894 1.45 -6.88 1.61
CA PRO A 894 1.47 -8.11 0.82
C PRO A 894 0.48 -8.01 -0.34
N TRP A 895 0.73 -8.77 -1.41
CA TRP A 895 -0.13 -8.86 -2.60
C TRP A 895 -1.61 -9.06 -2.25
N GLN A 896 -1.92 -9.92 -1.28
CA GLN A 896 -3.30 -10.21 -0.85
C GLN A 896 -4.03 -9.01 -0.24
N MET A 897 -3.33 -7.95 0.16
CA MET A 897 -3.91 -6.69 0.62
C MET A 897 -4.07 -5.68 -0.52
N VAL A 898 -3.34 -5.82 -1.63
CA VAL A 898 -3.32 -4.82 -2.72
C VAL A 898 -3.91 -5.34 -4.03
N GLU A 899 -4.20 -6.63 -4.19
CA GLU A 899 -4.59 -7.25 -5.47
C GLU A 899 -5.78 -6.59 -6.21
N ILE A 900 -6.66 -5.88 -5.49
CA ILE A 900 -7.79 -5.14 -6.08
C ILE A 900 -7.56 -3.62 -6.16
N HIS A 901 -6.37 -3.15 -5.78
CA HIS A 901 -6.04 -1.73 -5.74
C HIS A 901 -5.90 -1.13 -7.13
N GLU A 902 -6.22 0.16 -7.23
CA GLU A 902 -5.96 0.96 -8.40
C GLU A 902 -4.96 2.04 -8.02
N PRO A 903 -3.74 2.00 -8.58
CA PRO A 903 -2.69 2.96 -8.22
C PRO A 903 -2.99 4.29 -8.90
N VAL A 904 -3.86 5.06 -8.26
CA VAL A 904 -4.11 6.48 -8.51
C VAL A 904 -3.74 7.26 -7.26
N ARG A 905 -3.08 8.40 -7.45
CA ARG A 905 -2.77 9.33 -6.36
C ARG A 905 -4.06 9.91 -5.78
N LEU A 906 -4.08 10.03 -4.45
CA LEU A 906 -5.25 10.49 -3.70
C LEU A 906 -5.83 11.78 -4.26
N LEU A 907 -7.12 11.75 -4.62
CA LEU A 907 -7.89 12.93 -4.98
C LEU A 907 -8.51 13.57 -3.74
N LEU A 908 -7.89 14.64 -3.24
CA LEU A 908 -8.33 15.41 -2.08
C LEU A 908 -9.25 16.55 -2.52
N ILE A 909 -10.54 16.41 -2.22
CA ILE A 909 -11.59 17.38 -2.57
C ILE A 909 -12.02 18.10 -1.29
N VAL A 910 -11.87 19.42 -1.27
CA VAL A 910 -12.05 20.22 -0.07
C VAL A 910 -13.09 21.32 -0.31
N GLU A 911 -14.13 21.33 0.51
CA GLU A 911 -15.15 22.37 0.52
C GLU A 911 -14.60 23.68 1.10
N ALA A 912 -13.94 24.45 0.25
CA ALA A 912 -13.34 25.75 0.56
C ALA A 912 -13.15 26.55 -0.72
N GLU A 913 -13.02 27.87 -0.60
CA GLU A 913 -12.69 28.73 -1.73
C GLU A 913 -11.22 28.52 -2.18
N PRO A 914 -10.91 28.63 -3.48
CA PRO A 914 -9.56 28.44 -4.02
C PRO A 914 -8.49 29.30 -3.33
N GLU A 915 -8.83 30.55 -3.02
CA GLU A 915 -7.92 31.52 -2.38
C GLU A 915 -7.53 31.07 -0.97
N ARG A 916 -8.48 30.46 -0.24
CA ARG A 916 -8.25 29.93 1.11
C ARG A 916 -7.26 28.78 1.06
N LEU A 917 -7.47 27.81 0.17
CA LEU A 917 -6.56 26.67 0.04
C LEU A 917 -5.18 27.11 -0.44
N ALA A 918 -5.11 28.07 -1.38
CA ALA A 918 -3.84 28.65 -1.81
C ALA A 918 -3.07 29.32 -0.66
N ALA A 919 -3.76 29.97 0.28
CA ALA A 919 -3.13 30.52 1.48
C ALA A 919 -2.56 29.42 2.39
N ILE A 920 -3.33 28.36 2.68
CA ILE A 920 -2.90 27.22 3.49
C ILE A 920 -1.65 26.56 2.87
N LEU A 921 -1.61 26.39 1.55
CA LEU A 921 -0.44 25.82 0.86
C LEU A 921 0.82 26.70 0.95
N ARG A 922 0.68 28.02 1.05
CA ARG A 922 1.82 28.92 1.26
C ARG A 922 2.32 28.88 2.70
N GLU A 923 1.42 28.76 3.67
CA GLU A 923 1.73 28.79 5.10
C GLU A 923 2.26 27.46 5.64
N HIS A 924 1.94 26.34 4.99
CA HIS A 924 2.29 25.00 5.47
C HIS A 924 3.12 24.19 4.46
N PRO A 925 4.47 24.25 4.54
CA PRO A 925 5.36 23.59 3.58
C PRO A 925 5.18 22.08 3.46
N ALA A 926 4.79 21.38 4.53
CA ALA A 926 4.59 19.94 4.48
C ALA A 926 3.43 19.54 3.56
N LEU A 927 2.27 20.21 3.68
CA LEU A 927 1.14 20.00 2.77
C LEU A 927 1.46 20.53 1.36
N SER A 928 2.16 21.67 1.29
CA SER A 928 2.63 22.26 0.04
C SER A 928 3.44 21.27 -0.79
N ARG A 929 4.42 20.58 -0.19
CA ARG A 929 5.23 19.55 -0.87
C ARG A 929 4.35 18.45 -1.47
N LEU A 930 3.37 17.93 -0.72
CA LEU A 930 2.50 16.87 -1.23
C LEU A 930 1.68 17.31 -2.44
N VAL A 931 1.19 18.55 -2.46
CA VAL A 931 0.31 19.05 -3.53
C VAL A 931 1.10 19.59 -4.73
N VAL A 932 2.07 20.48 -4.48
CA VAL A 932 2.87 21.16 -5.52
C VAL A 932 3.70 20.16 -6.31
N ASN A 933 4.31 19.18 -5.62
CA ASN A 933 5.09 18.15 -6.28
C ASN A 933 4.22 16.98 -6.79
N GLY A 934 2.89 17.07 -6.67
CA GLY A 934 1.97 16.09 -7.23
C GLY A 934 1.99 14.71 -6.56
N TRP A 935 2.27 14.61 -5.26
CA TRP A 935 2.08 13.36 -4.51
C TRP A 935 0.61 13.08 -4.22
N ILE A 936 -0.21 14.13 -4.16
CA ILE A 936 -1.67 14.07 -4.11
C ILE A 936 -2.27 15.11 -5.06
N GLN A 937 -3.53 14.92 -5.44
CA GLN A 937 -4.27 15.88 -6.26
C GLN A 937 -5.22 16.70 -5.37
N LEU A 938 -5.22 18.03 -5.51
CA LEU A 938 -6.07 18.92 -4.72
C LEU A 938 -7.17 19.56 -5.57
N VAL A 939 -8.39 19.56 -5.04
CA VAL A 939 -9.57 20.22 -5.63
C VAL A 939 -10.24 21.13 -4.59
N ALA A 940 -10.42 22.39 -4.97
CA ALA A 940 -11.26 23.34 -4.22
C ALA A 940 -12.71 23.19 -4.67
N TRP A 941 -13.64 23.07 -3.73
CA TRP A 941 -15.07 22.96 -3.98
C TRP A 941 -15.81 24.10 -3.30
N SER A 942 -16.13 25.16 -4.05
CA SER A 942 -16.69 26.40 -3.50
C SER A 942 -17.97 26.11 -2.68
N PRO A 943 -18.02 26.52 -1.40
CA PRO A 943 -19.20 26.35 -0.55
C PRO A 943 -20.43 27.08 -1.11
N GLY A 944 -20.24 28.27 -1.70
CA GLY A 944 -21.32 29.11 -2.19
C GLY A 944 -21.80 28.75 -3.60
N SER A 945 -20.87 28.68 -4.56
CA SER A 945 -21.23 28.48 -5.98
C SER A 945 -21.38 27.01 -6.38
N GLY A 946 -20.77 26.08 -5.64
CA GLY A 946 -20.64 24.68 -6.04
C GLY A 946 -19.61 24.42 -7.14
N ALA A 947 -18.96 25.46 -7.67
CA ALA A 947 -17.90 25.32 -8.66
C ALA A 947 -16.69 24.58 -8.07
N MET A 948 -16.08 23.73 -8.89
CA MET A 948 -14.88 22.99 -8.52
C MET A 948 -13.67 23.51 -9.30
N HIS A 949 -12.52 23.60 -8.64
CA HIS A 949 -11.26 24.02 -9.25
C HIS A 949 -10.16 23.02 -8.91
N VAL A 950 -9.46 22.51 -9.93
CA VAL A 950 -8.36 21.57 -9.78
C VAL A 950 -7.05 22.34 -9.67
N PHE A 951 -6.22 22.03 -8.68
CA PHE A 951 -4.89 22.60 -8.56
C PHE A 951 -3.94 21.96 -9.59
N ARG A 952 -3.46 22.73 -10.56
CA ARG A 952 -2.48 22.33 -11.57
C ARG A 952 -1.55 23.49 -11.93
N HIS A 953 -0.29 23.18 -12.22
CA HIS A 953 0.72 24.20 -12.59
C HIS A 953 0.78 25.36 -11.59
N ASN A 954 0.74 25.04 -10.29
CA ASN A 954 0.75 25.99 -9.18
C ASN A 954 -0.43 26.98 -9.13
N ALA A 955 -1.56 26.66 -9.79
CA ALA A 955 -2.77 27.47 -9.76
C ALA A 955 -4.03 26.62 -9.73
N PHE A 956 -5.12 27.18 -9.21
CA PHE A 956 -6.45 26.56 -9.31
C PHE A 956 -7.08 26.88 -10.66
N GLN A 957 -7.43 25.84 -11.42
CA GLN A 957 -8.08 25.94 -12.73
C GLN A 957 -9.51 25.41 -12.65
N PRO A 958 -10.50 26.07 -13.25
CA PRO A 958 -11.90 25.64 -13.17
C PRO A 958 -12.10 24.27 -13.82
N HIS A 959 -12.84 23.39 -13.15
CA HIS A 959 -13.24 22.09 -13.67
C HIS A 959 -14.51 22.23 -14.52
N THR A 960 -14.47 21.71 -15.74
CA THR A 960 -15.64 21.68 -16.64
C THR A 960 -16.11 20.23 -16.76
N PRO A 961 -17.38 19.91 -16.44
CA PRO A 961 -17.89 18.55 -16.56
C PRO A 961 -17.85 18.03 -18.00
N GLU A 962 -17.39 16.79 -18.16
CA GLU A 962 -17.26 16.09 -19.46
C GLU A 962 -18.30 14.97 -19.61
N ILE A 963 -18.74 14.37 -18.49
CA ILE A 963 -19.71 13.29 -18.45
C ILE A 963 -21.14 13.86 -18.53
N THR A 964 -21.88 13.41 -19.53
CA THR A 964 -23.27 13.83 -19.80
C THR A 964 -24.31 12.97 -19.08
N GLU A 965 -23.99 11.69 -18.83
CA GLU A 965 -24.91 10.73 -18.21
C GLU A 965 -24.46 10.39 -16.79
N PHE A 966 -25.34 10.61 -15.82
CA PHE A 966 -25.10 10.30 -14.42
C PHE A 966 -26.12 9.26 -13.92
N PRO A 967 -25.70 8.05 -13.54
CA PRO A 967 -26.62 6.99 -13.12
C PRO A 967 -27.40 7.38 -11.86
N VAL A 968 -28.72 7.23 -11.92
CA VAL A 968 -29.62 7.34 -10.76
C VAL A 968 -30.28 5.98 -10.53
N VAL A 969 -30.18 5.46 -9.31
CA VAL A 969 -30.71 4.16 -8.93
C VAL A 969 -31.60 4.25 -7.70
N GLY A 970 -32.57 3.35 -7.59
CA GLY A 970 -33.46 3.31 -6.43
C GLY A 970 -32.77 2.81 -5.16
N ARG A 971 -31.80 1.89 -5.29
CA ARG A 971 -31.05 1.29 -4.17
C ARG A 971 -29.61 1.01 -4.55
N SER A 972 -28.70 1.09 -3.59
CA SER A 972 -27.27 0.77 -3.81
C SER A 972 -27.08 -0.63 -4.40
N ALA A 973 -27.84 -1.63 -3.92
CA ALA A 973 -27.74 -3.02 -4.36
C ALA A 973 -28.02 -3.21 -5.85
N GLN A 974 -28.92 -2.42 -6.45
CA GLN A 974 -29.23 -2.49 -7.88
C GLN A 974 -28.04 -2.07 -8.75
N PHE A 975 -27.19 -1.19 -8.21
CA PHE A 975 -26.04 -0.68 -8.94
C PHE A 975 -24.86 -1.65 -8.94
N TYR A 976 -24.59 -2.29 -7.79
CA TYR A 976 -23.41 -3.14 -7.62
C TYR A 976 -23.64 -4.66 -7.77
N ALA A 977 -24.88 -5.15 -7.69
CA ALA A 977 -25.15 -6.59 -7.75
C ALA A 977 -24.56 -7.22 -9.02
N GLY A 978 -23.96 -8.42 -8.88
CA GLY A 978 -23.33 -9.16 -9.98
C GLY A 978 -22.01 -8.57 -10.51
N LYS A 979 -21.57 -7.40 -10.02
CA LYS A 979 -20.35 -6.73 -10.50
C LYS A 979 -19.23 -6.86 -9.48
N ARG A 980 -18.02 -7.25 -9.93
CA ARG A 980 -16.81 -7.35 -9.08
C ARG A 980 -15.86 -6.17 -9.23
N GLY A 981 -15.79 -5.62 -10.45
CA GLY A 981 -14.92 -4.51 -10.77
C GLY A 981 -15.27 -3.24 -10.00
N HIS A 982 -14.39 -2.26 -10.14
CA HIS A 982 -14.62 -0.92 -9.63
C HIS A 982 -15.74 -0.24 -10.41
N LEU A 983 -16.64 0.39 -9.68
CA LEU A 983 -17.81 1.05 -10.24
C LEU A 983 -17.63 2.56 -10.14
N GLY A 984 -18.16 3.26 -11.14
CA GLY A 984 -18.29 4.71 -11.09
C GLY A 984 -19.26 5.15 -10.00
N CYS A 985 -19.41 6.46 -9.84
CA CYS A 985 -20.37 7.00 -8.89
C CYS A 985 -21.80 6.91 -9.43
N ALA A 986 -22.78 6.82 -8.53
CA ALA A 986 -24.20 6.87 -8.86
C ALA A 986 -25.00 7.59 -7.77
N HIS A 987 -26.07 8.26 -8.14
CA HIS A 987 -27.03 8.76 -7.15
C HIS A 987 -27.96 7.63 -6.72
N VAL A 988 -28.10 7.46 -5.41
CA VAL A 988 -29.01 6.51 -4.79
C VAL A 988 -30.17 7.30 -4.20
N MET A 989 -31.37 7.04 -4.70
CA MET A 989 -32.60 7.66 -4.21
C MET A 989 -32.87 7.22 -2.77
N THR A 990 -33.24 8.17 -1.92
CA THR A 990 -33.71 7.86 -0.57
C THR A 990 -35.11 7.27 -0.63
N ALA A 991 -35.49 6.48 0.39
CA ALA A 991 -36.84 5.91 0.49
C ALA A 991 -37.97 6.98 0.49
N SER A 992 -37.65 8.25 0.80
CA SER A 992 -38.59 9.37 0.73
C SER A 992 -38.77 9.91 -0.69
N GLU A 993 -37.75 9.80 -1.55
CA GLU A 993 -37.77 10.26 -2.95
C GLU A 993 -38.42 9.23 -3.87
N ALA A 994 -38.24 7.94 -3.57
CA ALA A 994 -38.83 6.83 -4.35
C ALA A 994 -40.38 6.85 -4.36
N VAL A 995 -41.02 7.41 -3.32
CA VAL A 995 -42.48 7.56 -3.23
C VAL A 995 -42.97 8.78 -4.03
N SER A 996 -42.11 9.77 -4.30
CA SER A 996 -42.46 10.98 -5.06
C SER A 996 -42.22 10.86 -6.56
N SER A 997 -41.39 9.92 -7.03
CA SER A 997 -41.09 9.73 -8.46
C SER A 997 -42.12 8.87 -9.21
N GLU A 998 -43.17 8.37 -8.55
CA GLU A 998 -44.28 7.66 -9.21
C GLU A 998 -45.39 8.59 -9.73
N ALA A 999 -45.18 9.91 -9.75
CA ALA A 999 -46.14 10.88 -10.27
C ALA A 999 -45.71 11.51 -11.62
N VAL A 1000 -46.18 10.87 -12.71
CA VAL A 1000 -46.67 11.47 -13.99
C VAL A 1000 -45.61 12.07 -14.95
N PRO A 1001 -45.62 11.70 -16.26
CA PRO A 1001 -46.54 12.32 -17.22
C PRO A 1001 -47.58 11.38 -17.87
N SER A 1002 -48.81 11.87 -17.91
CA SER A 1002 -49.93 11.43 -18.74
C SER A 1002 -49.87 12.13 -20.10
N ASP A 1003 -50.08 11.34 -21.14
CA ASP A 1003 -50.60 11.65 -22.48
C ASP A 1003 -49.83 12.58 -23.44
N ALA A 1004 -49.27 11.96 -24.50
CA ALA A 1004 -49.62 12.28 -25.89
C ALA A 1004 -49.18 11.18 -26.90
N VAL A 1005 -50.19 10.44 -27.41
CA VAL A 1005 -50.40 10.01 -28.82
C VAL A 1005 -49.58 8.84 -29.44
N ALA A 1006 -50.18 7.64 -29.32
CA ALA A 1006 -50.78 6.79 -30.37
C ALA A 1006 -49.99 5.76 -31.24
N SER A 1007 -50.69 4.61 -31.35
CA SER A 1007 -50.63 3.49 -32.33
C SER A 1007 -49.48 2.48 -32.14
N SER A 1008 -49.69 1.16 -32.02
CA SER A 1008 -50.75 0.25 -32.47
C SER A 1008 -50.67 -1.08 -31.68
N GLY A 1009 -51.79 -1.64 -31.20
CA GLY A 1009 -51.86 -2.98 -30.55
C GLY A 1009 -51.96 -4.15 -31.55
N PRO A 1010 -52.52 -5.33 -31.19
CA PRO A 1010 -52.80 -5.89 -29.84
C PRO A 1010 -52.56 -7.43 -29.70
N VAL A 1011 -52.98 -8.00 -28.54
CA VAL A 1011 -53.45 -9.41 -28.28
C VAL A 1011 -52.38 -10.44 -27.83
N ALA A 1012 -52.51 -11.27 -26.78
CA ALA A 1012 -53.44 -11.40 -25.63
C ALA A 1012 -52.96 -12.48 -24.63
N SER A 1013 -53.60 -12.47 -23.45
CA SER A 1013 -54.01 -13.59 -22.55
C SER A 1013 -52.94 -14.44 -21.84
N SER A 1014 -52.85 -14.37 -20.49
CA SER A 1014 -53.50 -15.25 -19.47
C SER A 1014 -52.61 -16.49 -19.19
N GLU A 1015 -52.45 -17.08 -18.00
CA GLU A 1015 -53.29 -17.23 -16.82
C GLU A 1015 -52.44 -17.91 -15.71
N ALA A 1016 -52.66 -17.50 -14.47
CA ALA A 1016 -52.87 -18.35 -13.29
C ALA A 1016 -51.79 -19.32 -12.74
N ALA A 1017 -51.52 -19.14 -11.44
CA ALA A 1017 -50.98 -20.14 -10.51
C ALA A 1017 -52.00 -21.26 -10.24
N PRO A 1018 -51.58 -22.39 -9.62
CA PRO A 1018 -51.83 -22.47 -8.17
C PRO A 1018 -50.75 -23.18 -7.35
N SER A 1019 -50.90 -22.95 -6.04
CA SER A 1019 -50.32 -23.58 -4.86
C SER A 1019 -50.55 -25.09 -4.74
N GLU A 1020 -49.65 -25.81 -4.06
CA GLU A 1020 -50.04 -26.80 -3.04
C GLU A 1020 -48.87 -27.21 -2.11
N THR A 1021 -49.27 -27.64 -0.91
CA THR A 1021 -48.52 -27.82 0.34
C THR A 1021 -48.20 -29.29 0.68
N LEU A 1022 -47.39 -29.48 1.74
CA LEU A 1022 -47.18 -30.72 2.55
C LEU A 1022 -46.18 -31.73 1.94
N SER A 1023 -45.42 -32.56 2.67
CA SER A 1023 -44.99 -32.73 4.07
C SER A 1023 -44.20 -34.06 4.09
N SER A 1024 -43.14 -34.14 4.88
CA SER A 1024 -42.60 -35.35 5.56
C SER A 1024 -42.22 -36.61 4.78
N GLY A 1025 -41.07 -37.21 5.15
CA GLY A 1025 -40.91 -38.67 5.13
C GLY A 1025 -39.53 -39.17 4.76
N ALA A 1026 -38.79 -39.64 5.75
CA ALA A 1026 -37.53 -40.37 5.63
C ALA A 1026 -37.70 -41.76 4.99
N ALA A 1027 -36.65 -42.28 4.33
CA ALA A 1027 -36.04 -43.58 4.67
C ALA A 1027 -34.98 -44.01 3.63
N SER A 1028 -33.91 -44.57 4.18
CA SER A 1028 -32.84 -45.37 3.59
C SER A 1028 -33.27 -46.48 2.64
N PHE A 1029 -32.43 -46.84 1.66
CA PHE A 1029 -32.10 -48.23 1.34
C PHE A 1029 -30.74 -48.32 0.61
N SER A 1030 -29.99 -49.37 0.98
CA SER A 1030 -28.64 -49.75 0.59
C SER A 1030 -28.62 -50.85 -0.49
N GLU A 1031 -27.43 -51.08 -1.08
CA GLU A 1031 -26.94 -52.33 -1.71
C GLU A 1031 -27.62 -52.74 -3.03
N THR A 1032 -26.99 -53.29 -4.08
CA THR A 1032 -25.79 -54.13 -4.31
C THR A 1032 -25.54 -54.10 -5.85
N ALA A 1033 -24.31 -53.97 -6.38
CA ALA A 1033 -23.25 -54.96 -6.63
C ALA A 1033 -23.34 -55.78 -7.94
N SER A 1034 -22.14 -56.08 -8.48
CA SER A 1034 -21.75 -57.03 -9.56
C SER A 1034 -21.69 -56.46 -10.99
N SER A 1035 -20.76 -56.83 -11.88
CA SER A 1035 -19.47 -57.55 -11.84
C SER A 1035 -18.90 -57.55 -13.28
N GLY A 1036 -17.59 -57.78 -13.47
CA GLY A 1036 -17.02 -58.10 -14.79
C GLY A 1036 -15.51 -57.81 -14.97
N ALA A 1037 -14.68 -58.79 -14.64
CA ALA A 1037 -13.22 -58.86 -14.88
C ALA A 1037 -12.92 -59.16 -16.39
N SER A 1038 -11.71 -59.27 -16.97
CA SER A 1038 -10.29 -59.33 -16.59
C SER A 1038 -9.46 -59.20 -17.90
N GLY A 1039 -8.16 -58.89 -17.82
CA GLY A 1039 -7.24 -59.08 -18.96
C GLY A 1039 -5.90 -58.36 -18.79
N ALA A 1040 -4.86 -59.09 -18.36
CA ALA A 1040 -3.51 -58.61 -18.13
C ALA A 1040 -2.63 -58.69 -19.40
N GLY A 1041 -1.69 -57.74 -19.55
CA GLY A 1041 -0.59 -57.79 -20.52
C GLY A 1041 0.52 -56.80 -20.17
N ASN A 1042 1.67 -57.31 -19.76
CA ASN A 1042 2.89 -56.58 -19.40
C ASN A 1042 3.59 -55.95 -20.63
N GLY A 1043 4.10 -54.73 -20.49
CA GLY A 1043 5.04 -54.12 -21.44
C GLY A 1043 5.64 -52.81 -20.93
N ARG A 1044 6.93 -52.83 -20.58
CA ARG A 1044 7.74 -51.67 -20.16
C ARG A 1044 7.81 -50.59 -21.24
N ALA A 1045 7.60 -49.31 -20.90
CA ALA A 1045 8.30 -48.17 -21.51
C ALA A 1045 8.15 -46.87 -20.69
N SER A 1046 9.32 -46.32 -20.34
CA SER A 1046 9.69 -44.94 -19.96
C SER A 1046 8.70 -43.97 -19.30
N ALA A 1047 9.11 -43.51 -18.11
CA ALA A 1047 8.74 -42.23 -17.51
C ALA A 1047 8.97 -41.06 -18.49
N GLY A 1048 7.88 -40.48 -18.98
CA GLY A 1048 7.96 -39.39 -19.95
C GLY A 1048 6.63 -38.74 -20.30
N GLU A 1049 5.61 -38.73 -19.42
CA GLU A 1049 4.32 -38.09 -19.78
C GLU A 1049 3.45 -37.59 -18.62
N LEU A 1050 4.04 -37.30 -17.45
CA LEU A 1050 3.34 -36.64 -16.32
C LEU A 1050 3.96 -35.29 -15.91
N ALA A 1051 4.91 -34.77 -16.69
CA ALA A 1051 5.57 -33.47 -16.46
C ALA A 1051 5.04 -32.31 -17.35
N ARG A 1052 3.93 -32.49 -18.08
CA ARG A 1052 3.38 -31.45 -18.99
C ARG A 1052 2.08 -30.79 -18.53
N ARG A 1053 1.78 -30.80 -17.23
CA ARG A 1053 0.59 -30.10 -16.68
C ARG A 1053 0.84 -29.22 -15.46
N ALA A 1054 2.11 -28.88 -15.16
CA ALA A 1054 2.50 -28.06 -14.02
C ALA A 1054 3.41 -26.86 -14.36
N VAL A 1055 3.47 -26.43 -15.63
CA VAL A 1055 4.18 -25.21 -16.05
C VAL A 1055 3.22 -24.36 -16.88
N ARG A 1056 2.35 -23.62 -16.17
CA ARG A 1056 1.54 -22.53 -16.72
C ARG A 1056 0.95 -21.66 -15.60
N ILE A 1057 1.79 -21.23 -14.66
CA ILE A 1057 1.49 -20.15 -13.70
C ILE A 1057 2.80 -19.40 -13.42
N GLN A 1058 3.37 -18.86 -14.47
CA GLN A 1058 4.38 -17.80 -14.50
C GLN A 1058 4.18 -17.20 -15.88
N GLU A 1059 4.02 -15.89 -15.95
CA GLU A 1059 3.42 -15.13 -17.07
C GLU A 1059 1.88 -15.11 -17.04
N LEU A 1060 1.34 -14.09 -16.36
CA LEU A 1060 0.44 -13.08 -16.92
C LEU A 1060 0.47 -11.85 -15.98
N PRO A 1061 0.34 -10.63 -16.51
CA PRO A 1061 0.87 -9.38 -15.94
C PRO A 1061 0.17 -8.90 -14.66
#